data_AF-A0A518ALE7-F1
#
_entry.id   AF-A0A518ALE7-F1
#
_cell.length_a   1.000
_cell.length_b   1.000
_cell.length_c   1.000
_cell.angle_alpha   90.00
_cell.angle_beta   90.00
_cell.angle_gamma   90.00
#
_symmetry.space_group_name_H-M   'P 1'
#
loop_
_entity.id
_entity.type
_entity.pdbx_description
1 polymer ?
#
loop_
_entity_poly.entity_id
_entity_poly.type
_entity_poly.pdbx_seq_one_letter_code
_entity_poly.pdbx_strand_id
1 'polypeptide(L)'
;MVDEWGGGTVSNCGLVPNLLPLQPRGLVVIMSLPTVPNAATKPHFTLPSWGSGRPLVDCTVAKQRRSLEDTALDFSATNLVDLLRSRAATYNDRIAFSYSVDGEQNFLRITYAELDQRARAIASRLQRAGLSGGRALMLYPSGLDFIAAFFGCLYAGVTAVPAYPPRRNRNADRIERVVRDAKACIVLSTTDALARMEHTIDTSAELRRLPWWSTDNIPAAEANGWREISPDKSDLAFLQYTSGSTGDPKGVMLTHDNLLGNAAVISQGFGTTENDVAVFWLPLYHDMGLIGGVIKPVYGGSPCTLMSPAHFLQQPLRWLKMISATGATVSGGPNFAYDLCVDRVSDEQAAQLDLSRWNLAFNGAELVRAETLQRFAEKFSIAGFRSEAFYPCYGLAEATLLVAGADRSTPPRTRTVDTVALQAGMLTEPDPCCDASQMQTMVDCGRSLLDQEVRIVDPESGVECPRGKIGEIWVAGRSVSSGYWQRPELNQEIFGNQLPGAERPFLRTGDLGVTDGAGLLVIGRRKDLIIIRGVNYYPQDIEEAARAVDSELSTSPTAAFAVESGAGEQLIVLQELPRRLKDRADEIAAAISRQVLELHDIAPTDVVMVQANSLPKTSSGKLQRFACRDAYLNGNLKVMISTKQSLGIADDQEACESQCGCCDSCEQSTSDQVMKSVLSVIVDVAKDRAKRLTPSTNLIELGLDSLERMEIVAALEDQFGTRFPEETLLDMHTPSDIVRAIGVQMAGKTQQGERREVELGDYDFAESPEYRQLQRTLALADNVGLQNPYFTIHQGVTNDRTMINGRQMVNFCSYNYLGMSGDPLVVAAAQNATARYGTSVSASRLVSGEKPLHGQLESAIANFLGAEAAITMVGGHATNETTIGHLFGPGDLILHDALSHNSIVQGCKLSGAHRRAFPHSDPLACRDLLARYRHEYRRVLIVIEGVYSMDGDIAPLPEFVELKEEFKAYLMVDEAHSLGTIGPGGHGIASHYDIDAKRIDILMGTMSKSLGSCGGYIAARREIVEYLKYTAPGFVYSVGLPPANTAAALASLRQIELQPERVVRLQENSALFLSLANEAGLDTGASRGTPVVPVITGSSESALRLSDRLFRSGINVQPILYPAVEDHAARLRFFITSDHTPEQIREAVSLTAKHSQELGCGNSAA
;
A
#
# COMPACT_ATOMS: atom_id res chain seq x y z
N MET A 1 0.62 81.72 -7.31
CA MET A 1 1.69 80.75 -7.01
C MET A 1 0.96 79.43 -6.94
N VAL A 2 1.00 78.64 -8.01
CA VAL A 2 2.19 77.91 -8.56
C VAL A 2 2.70 76.90 -7.53
N ASP A 3 2.50 75.57 -7.64
CA ASP A 3 1.66 74.80 -8.59
C ASP A 3 0.89 73.69 -7.81
N GLU A 4 -0.36 73.25 -8.07
CA GLU A 4 -1.32 73.34 -9.19
C GLU A 4 -1.10 72.28 -10.32
N TRP A 5 -1.87 71.20 -10.52
CA TRP A 5 -3.08 70.58 -9.89
C TRP A 5 -3.03 69.04 -10.07
N GLY A 6 -3.80 68.15 -9.42
CA GLY A 6 -4.85 68.32 -8.40
C GLY A 6 -6.27 67.93 -8.88
N GLY A 7 -6.85 66.83 -8.39
CA GLY A 7 -8.27 66.45 -8.62
C GLY A 7 -8.62 65.92 -10.03
N GLY A 8 -9.88 65.63 -10.36
CA GLY A 8 -11.05 65.55 -9.46
C GLY A 8 -12.44 65.71 -10.13
N THR A 9 -13.10 64.59 -10.43
CA THR A 9 -14.58 64.42 -10.53
C THR A 9 -15.40 65.13 -11.64
N VAL A 10 -16.64 64.64 -11.80
CA VAL A 10 -17.82 65.20 -12.49
C VAL A 10 -17.97 64.91 -14.00
N SER A 11 -19.15 64.36 -14.32
CA SER A 11 -19.65 63.94 -15.62
C SER A 11 -20.46 65.03 -16.35
N ASN A 12 -20.48 65.00 -17.70
CA ASN A 12 -21.75 65.06 -18.44
C ASN A 12 -21.63 64.66 -19.93
N CYS A 13 -22.80 64.52 -20.56
CA CYS A 13 -23.12 64.19 -21.97
C CYS A 13 -22.10 64.68 -23.03
N GLY A 14 -21.85 63.98 -24.15
CA GLY A 14 -22.48 62.78 -24.73
C GLY A 14 -23.34 63.09 -25.97
N LEU A 15 -23.23 62.31 -27.06
CA LEU A 15 -24.17 62.29 -28.20
C LEU A 15 -23.96 61.07 -29.13
N VAL A 16 -25.07 60.57 -29.68
CA VAL A 16 -25.25 59.47 -30.67
C VAL A 16 -25.94 60.08 -31.93
N PRO A 17 -26.56 59.35 -32.90
CA PRO A 17 -26.57 57.91 -33.25
C PRO A 17 -25.78 57.64 -34.58
N ASN A 18 -26.19 57.01 -35.71
CA ASN A 18 -27.45 56.43 -36.19
C ASN A 18 -27.31 55.58 -37.49
N LEU A 19 -28.40 54.89 -37.86
CA LEU A 19 -28.76 54.24 -39.14
C LEU A 19 -28.10 52.88 -39.49
N LEU A 20 -28.79 51.88 -40.09
CA LEU A 20 -30.24 51.61 -40.27
C LEU A 20 -30.43 50.09 -40.58
N PRO A 21 -31.58 49.45 -40.26
CA PRO A 21 -31.89 48.04 -40.59
C PRO A 21 -32.91 47.91 -41.75
N LEU A 22 -33.30 46.68 -42.12
CA LEU A 22 -34.67 46.34 -42.58
C LEU A 22 -34.96 44.81 -42.54
N GLN A 23 -36.23 44.43 -42.37
CA GLN A 23 -36.80 43.06 -42.41
C GLN A 23 -37.73 42.91 -43.66
N PRO A 24 -38.92 42.22 -43.72
CA PRO A 24 -39.76 41.40 -42.78
C PRO A 24 -39.74 39.88 -43.18
N ARG A 25 -40.60 38.93 -42.75
CA ARG A 25 -41.84 38.77 -41.91
C ARG A 25 -41.85 37.29 -41.40
N GLY A 26 -42.75 36.70 -40.61
CA GLY A 26 -44.07 36.96 -39.98
C GLY A 26 -44.48 35.63 -39.27
N LEU A 27 -45.73 35.25 -38.91
CA LEU A 27 -47.05 35.86 -38.69
C LEU A 27 -47.95 34.74 -38.06
N VAL A 28 -48.99 34.92 -37.23
CA VAL A 28 -49.61 36.13 -36.67
C VAL A 28 -49.19 36.35 -35.20
N VAL A 29 -49.83 35.96 -34.07
CA VAL A 29 -51.17 35.45 -33.65
C VAL A 29 -51.29 35.93 -32.16
N ILE A 30 -52.29 36.67 -31.63
CA ILE A 30 -53.77 36.56 -31.55
C ILE A 30 -54.22 35.46 -30.55
N MET A 31 -55.15 35.67 -29.59
CA MET A 31 -56.05 36.81 -29.32
C MET A 31 -55.85 37.53 -27.96
N SER A 32 -56.80 37.50 -27.00
CA SER A 32 -56.86 38.49 -25.89
C SER A 32 -57.61 38.06 -24.60
N LEU A 33 -57.50 38.90 -23.56
CA LEU A 33 -58.16 38.89 -22.24
C LEU A 33 -59.65 39.35 -22.28
N PRO A 34 -60.40 39.31 -21.14
CA PRO A 34 -60.66 40.55 -20.35
C PRO A 34 -60.85 40.34 -18.81
N THR A 35 -61.34 41.36 -18.07
CA THR A 35 -61.26 41.50 -16.59
C THR A 35 -62.58 41.89 -15.87
N VAL A 36 -62.83 41.33 -14.65
CA VAL A 36 -63.38 41.97 -13.40
C VAL A 36 -64.78 42.65 -13.47
N PRO A 37 -65.80 42.31 -12.60
CA PRO A 37 -65.85 42.86 -11.22
C PRO A 37 -66.69 42.18 -10.09
N ASN A 38 -66.42 42.63 -8.85
CA ASN A 38 -67.33 42.89 -7.69
C ASN A 38 -67.79 41.82 -6.64
N ALA A 39 -67.36 42.08 -5.39
CA ALA A 39 -68.14 42.22 -4.13
C ALA A 39 -68.67 41.03 -3.27
N ALA A 40 -68.19 41.04 -2.01
CA ALA A 40 -68.89 40.81 -0.73
C ALA A 40 -69.28 39.39 -0.22
N THR A 41 -68.48 38.86 0.72
CA THR A 41 -68.90 38.67 2.14
C THR A 41 -67.71 38.46 3.09
N LYS A 42 -67.92 38.59 4.41
CA LYS A 42 -66.93 38.37 5.51
C LYS A 42 -66.99 36.91 6.02
N PRO A 43 -66.00 36.37 6.78
CA PRO A 43 -64.88 37.01 7.50
C PRO A 43 -63.49 36.64 6.88
N HIS A 44 -62.29 36.75 7.49
CA HIS A 44 -61.84 37.10 8.86
C HIS A 44 -60.45 37.80 8.88
N PHE A 45 -59.96 38.12 10.08
CA PHE A 45 -58.63 38.66 10.44
C PHE A 45 -57.60 37.50 10.54
N THR A 46 -56.33 37.53 10.10
CA THR A 46 -55.22 38.53 9.97
C THR A 46 -54.20 38.55 11.13
N LEU A 47 -52.92 38.68 10.72
CA LEU A 47 -51.64 38.80 11.47
C LEU A 47 -51.55 40.17 12.24
N PRO A 48 -50.40 40.64 12.83
CA PRO A 48 -49.04 40.05 12.94
C PRO A 48 -48.26 40.29 14.28
N SER A 49 -47.02 39.76 14.34
CA SER A 49 -45.80 40.39 14.92
C SER A 49 -45.61 40.53 16.46
N TRP A 50 -44.43 41.07 16.79
CA TRP A 50 -43.87 41.54 18.08
C TRP A 50 -42.99 40.59 18.90
N GLY A 51 -41.92 41.17 19.45
CA GLY A 51 -41.05 40.59 20.46
C GLY A 51 -40.91 41.54 21.67
N SER A 52 -40.06 41.17 22.63
CA SER A 52 -39.91 41.75 23.97
C SER A 52 -41.10 41.50 24.93
N GLY A 53 -40.80 41.24 26.21
CA GLY A 53 -41.80 41.06 27.27
C GLY A 53 -41.81 39.68 27.96
N ARG A 54 -41.05 39.54 29.05
CA ARG A 54 -41.44 38.72 30.23
C ARG A 54 -42.50 39.53 31.04
N PRO A 55 -43.24 38.99 32.04
CA PRO A 55 -43.03 37.75 32.80
C PRO A 55 -44.31 36.92 33.12
N LEU A 56 -44.21 36.00 34.10
CA LEU A 56 -45.27 35.27 34.84
C LEU A 56 -45.94 34.11 34.04
N VAL A 57 -46.05 32.86 34.53
CA VAL A 57 -46.23 32.25 35.88
C VAL A 57 -47.65 32.50 36.42
N ASP A 58 -48.58 31.53 36.49
CA ASP A 58 -48.48 30.08 36.17
C ASP A 58 -49.71 29.58 35.33
N CYS A 59 -50.40 28.43 35.47
CA CYS A 59 -50.60 27.46 36.56
C CYS A 59 -50.71 25.99 36.09
N THR A 60 -50.45 25.05 37.00
CA THR A 60 -50.32 23.61 36.80
C THR A 60 -51.58 22.84 36.41
N VAL A 61 -51.45 21.92 35.43
CA VAL A 61 -52.04 20.55 35.52
C VAL A 61 -50.97 19.55 35.05
N ALA A 62 -50.66 18.56 35.87
CA ALA A 62 -49.53 17.66 35.63
C ALA A 62 -49.82 16.57 34.58
N LYS A 63 -48.92 16.46 33.58
CA LYS A 63 -48.57 15.18 32.95
C LYS A 63 -47.08 14.96 33.14
N GLN A 64 -46.70 13.75 33.51
CA GLN A 64 -45.38 13.45 34.08
C GLN A 64 -44.26 13.59 33.05
N ARG A 65 -43.56 14.73 33.04
CA ARG A 65 -42.11 14.71 32.85
C ARG A 65 -41.51 14.13 34.13
N ARG A 66 -41.03 12.88 34.08
CA ARG A 66 -39.90 12.51 34.94
C ARG A 66 -38.69 13.29 34.44
N SER A 67 -37.91 13.86 35.34
CA SER A 67 -36.58 14.38 35.01
C SER A 67 -35.70 13.21 34.56
N LEU A 68 -34.85 13.43 33.55
CA LEU A 68 -33.85 12.44 33.14
C LEU A 68 -32.71 12.31 34.17
N GLU A 69 -32.67 13.20 35.15
CA GLU A 69 -31.82 13.16 36.35
C GLU A 69 -32.17 11.95 37.25
N ASP A 70 -33.46 11.58 37.38
CA ASP A 70 -33.94 10.42 38.16
C ASP A 70 -33.56 9.05 37.53
N THR A 71 -32.86 9.04 36.39
CA THR A 71 -32.32 7.84 35.75
C THR A 71 -30.80 7.72 35.85
N ALA A 72 -30.15 8.57 36.65
CA ALA A 72 -28.81 8.28 37.15
C ALA A 72 -28.87 7.04 38.07
N LEU A 73 -28.38 5.91 37.57
CA LEU A 73 -28.09 4.73 38.40
C LEU A 73 -27.12 5.14 39.52
N ASP A 74 -27.54 4.99 40.77
CA ASP A 74 -26.78 5.40 41.95
C ASP A 74 -25.63 4.41 42.22
N PHE A 75 -24.48 4.65 41.57
CA PHE A 75 -23.31 3.77 41.66
C PHE A 75 -22.41 4.13 42.85
N SER A 76 -22.54 3.35 43.93
CA SER A 76 -21.61 3.36 45.06
C SER A 76 -20.25 2.70 44.78
N ALA A 77 -20.07 2.07 43.61
CA ALA A 77 -18.83 1.38 43.23
C ALA A 77 -17.74 2.38 42.81
N THR A 78 -16.61 2.38 43.52
CA THR A 78 -15.44 3.26 43.28
C THR A 78 -14.40 2.64 42.32
N ASN A 79 -14.47 1.33 42.10
CA ASN A 79 -13.60 0.58 41.19
C ASN A 79 -14.37 -0.57 40.49
N LEU A 80 -13.71 -1.26 39.56
CA LEU A 80 -14.34 -2.35 38.78
C LEU A 80 -14.50 -3.67 39.54
N VAL A 81 -13.76 -3.87 40.64
CA VAL A 81 -13.88 -5.06 41.50
C VAL A 81 -15.20 -4.97 42.28
N ASP A 82 -15.42 -3.84 42.97
CA ASP A 82 -16.63 -3.58 43.73
C ASP A 82 -17.88 -3.47 42.84
N LEU A 83 -17.72 -2.99 41.59
CA LEU A 83 -18.78 -3.03 40.59
C LEU A 83 -19.21 -4.47 40.26
N LEU A 84 -18.28 -5.36 39.89
CA LEU A 84 -18.65 -6.74 39.54
C LEU A 84 -19.20 -7.51 40.75
N ARG A 85 -18.63 -7.32 41.95
CA ARG A 85 -19.15 -7.90 43.19
C ARG A 85 -20.58 -7.45 43.49
N SER A 86 -20.86 -6.16 43.37
CA SER A 86 -22.21 -5.59 43.52
C SER A 86 -23.18 -6.19 42.50
N ARG A 87 -22.73 -6.37 41.25
CA ARG A 87 -23.53 -6.98 40.18
C ARG A 87 -23.78 -8.47 40.40
N ALA A 88 -22.81 -9.22 40.92
CA ALA A 88 -23.00 -10.61 41.35
C ALA A 88 -23.98 -10.73 42.51
N ALA A 89 -23.86 -9.89 43.55
CA ALA A 89 -24.81 -9.86 44.66
C ALA A 89 -26.24 -9.44 44.27
N THR A 90 -26.38 -8.56 43.27
CA THR A 90 -27.69 -8.03 42.83
C THR A 90 -28.40 -8.94 41.83
N TYR A 91 -27.68 -9.46 40.83
CA TYR A 91 -28.26 -10.19 39.70
C TYR A 91 -27.97 -11.70 39.70
N ASN A 92 -27.02 -12.17 40.52
CA ASN A 92 -26.70 -13.58 40.77
C ASN A 92 -26.72 -14.49 39.52
N ASP A 93 -27.79 -15.28 39.35
CA ASP A 93 -27.99 -16.27 38.28
C ASP A 93 -28.33 -15.65 36.90
N ARG A 94 -28.48 -14.32 36.81
CA ARG A 94 -28.65 -13.62 35.53
C ARG A 94 -27.40 -13.79 34.68
N ILE A 95 -27.61 -14.17 33.41
CA ILE A 95 -26.55 -14.22 32.40
C ILE A 95 -25.91 -12.84 32.28
N ALA A 96 -24.61 -12.75 32.55
CA ALA A 96 -23.81 -11.56 32.26
C ALA A 96 -23.41 -11.56 30.78
N PHE A 97 -22.83 -12.69 30.33
CA PHE A 97 -22.36 -12.87 28.96
C PHE A 97 -22.80 -14.20 28.35
N SER A 98 -23.19 -14.15 27.08
CA SER A 98 -23.22 -15.31 26.19
C SER A 98 -22.12 -15.16 25.14
N TYR A 99 -21.39 -16.21 24.80
CA TYR A 99 -20.40 -16.21 23.72
C TYR A 99 -20.73 -17.29 22.69
N SER A 100 -20.98 -16.86 21.45
CA SER A 100 -21.28 -17.75 20.33
C SER A 100 -19.98 -18.33 19.75
N VAL A 101 -19.84 -19.66 19.87
CA VAL A 101 -18.63 -20.41 19.53
C VAL A 101 -18.47 -20.58 18.01
N ASP A 102 -19.58 -20.59 17.28
CA ASP A 102 -19.67 -20.70 15.82
C ASP A 102 -20.06 -19.37 15.12
N GLY A 103 -20.48 -18.37 15.90
CA GLY A 103 -21.09 -17.13 15.38
C GLY A 103 -22.60 -17.27 15.10
N GLU A 104 -23.19 -18.42 15.43
CA GLU A 104 -24.59 -18.76 15.27
C GLU A 104 -25.17 -19.23 16.62
N GLN A 105 -25.84 -20.38 16.68
CA GLN A 105 -26.70 -20.75 17.82
C GLN A 105 -25.98 -21.44 18.99
N ASN A 106 -24.69 -21.79 18.88
CA ASN A 106 -23.97 -22.50 19.93
C ASN A 106 -23.33 -21.54 20.94
N PHE A 107 -24.04 -21.26 22.04
CA PHE A 107 -23.60 -20.34 23.09
C PHE A 107 -22.99 -21.04 24.30
N LEU A 108 -21.74 -20.67 24.63
CA LEU A 108 -21.29 -20.69 26.02
C LEU A 108 -21.97 -19.54 26.77
N ARG A 109 -22.20 -19.69 28.07
CA ARG A 109 -22.84 -18.68 28.93
C ARG A 109 -22.12 -18.59 30.27
N ILE A 110 -22.19 -17.42 30.90
CA ILE A 110 -21.73 -17.19 32.27
C ILE A 110 -22.66 -16.20 32.97
N THR A 111 -23.10 -16.55 34.17
CA THR A 111 -23.87 -15.66 35.05
C THR A 111 -22.99 -14.64 35.76
N TYR A 112 -23.57 -13.61 36.36
CA TYR A 112 -22.80 -12.66 37.18
C TYR A 112 -22.11 -13.35 38.37
N ALA A 113 -22.78 -14.32 39.01
CA ALA A 113 -22.21 -15.11 40.10
C ALA A 113 -21.07 -16.04 39.65
N GLU A 114 -21.21 -16.73 38.53
CA GLU A 114 -20.15 -17.57 37.97
C GLU A 114 -18.93 -16.74 37.54
N LEU A 115 -19.15 -15.55 36.96
CA LEU A 115 -18.07 -14.66 36.54
C LEU A 115 -17.28 -14.14 37.75
N ASP A 116 -17.97 -13.67 38.79
CA ASP A 116 -17.36 -13.24 40.05
C ASP A 116 -16.68 -14.40 40.80
N GLN A 117 -17.21 -15.63 40.73
CA GLN A 117 -16.54 -16.82 41.28
C GLN A 117 -15.26 -17.17 40.51
N ARG A 118 -15.29 -17.19 39.17
CA ARG A 118 -14.08 -17.45 38.35
C ARG A 118 -13.04 -16.36 38.54
N ALA A 119 -13.44 -15.09 38.56
CA ALA A 119 -12.54 -13.96 38.84
C ALA A 119 -11.85 -14.13 40.20
N ARG A 120 -12.59 -14.44 41.27
CA ARG A 120 -12.03 -14.72 42.60
C ARG A 120 -11.10 -15.94 42.63
N ALA A 121 -11.43 -17.02 41.91
CA ALA A 121 -10.58 -18.21 41.83
C ALA A 121 -9.22 -17.92 41.15
N ILE A 122 -9.24 -17.18 40.04
CA ILE A 122 -8.03 -16.70 39.34
C ILE A 122 -7.24 -15.76 40.26
N ALA A 123 -7.92 -14.80 40.89
CA ALA A 123 -7.30 -13.80 41.74
C ALA A 123 -6.60 -14.41 42.98
N SER A 124 -7.24 -15.38 43.63
CA SER A 124 -6.64 -16.16 44.74
C SER A 124 -5.30 -16.80 44.35
N ARG A 125 -5.17 -17.28 43.11
CA ARG A 125 -3.93 -17.89 42.61
C ARG A 125 -2.84 -16.84 42.35
N LEU A 126 -3.20 -15.71 41.74
CA LEU A 126 -2.30 -14.56 41.52
C LEU A 126 -1.80 -13.96 42.86
N GLN A 127 -2.70 -13.78 43.83
CA GLN A 127 -2.38 -13.29 45.18
C GLN A 127 -1.45 -14.25 45.95
N ARG A 128 -1.67 -15.57 45.86
CA ARG A 128 -0.79 -16.56 46.51
C ARG A 128 0.62 -16.61 45.93
N ALA A 129 0.80 -16.23 44.67
CA ALA A 129 2.12 -16.04 44.06
C ALA A 129 2.74 -14.65 44.32
N GLY A 130 2.08 -13.78 45.11
CA GLY A 130 2.60 -12.45 45.45
C GLY A 130 2.59 -11.46 44.29
N LEU A 131 1.76 -11.67 43.27
CA LEU A 131 1.78 -10.88 42.03
C LEU A 131 1.03 -9.54 42.12
N SER A 132 0.35 -9.24 43.23
CA SER A 132 -0.33 -7.95 43.46
C SER A 132 0.65 -6.77 43.33
N GLY A 133 0.24 -5.71 42.62
CA GLY A 133 1.13 -4.63 42.16
C GLY A 133 1.97 -5.00 40.92
N GLY A 134 1.79 -6.20 40.38
CA GLY A 134 2.37 -6.69 39.13
C GLY A 134 1.57 -6.30 37.88
N ARG A 135 2.03 -6.76 36.71
CA ARG A 135 1.36 -6.62 35.41
C ARG A 135 1.29 -7.96 34.69
N ALA A 136 0.10 -8.35 34.26
CA ALA A 136 -0.14 -9.64 33.60
C ALA A 136 -0.43 -9.46 32.10
N LEU A 137 0.42 -10.05 31.26
CA LEU A 137 0.14 -10.14 29.83
C LEU A 137 -1.00 -11.14 29.60
N MET A 138 -2.05 -10.72 28.89
CA MET A 138 -3.20 -11.56 28.58
C MET A 138 -3.21 -11.91 27.10
N LEU A 139 -2.93 -13.17 26.76
CA LEU A 139 -2.90 -13.69 25.38
C LEU A 139 -4.01 -14.72 25.18
N TYR A 140 -5.26 -14.27 25.11
CA TYR A 140 -6.43 -15.13 24.96
C TYR A 140 -7.09 -15.03 23.58
N PRO A 141 -7.78 -16.07 23.11
CA PRO A 141 -8.91 -15.92 22.19
C PRO A 141 -9.99 -15.00 22.78
N SER A 142 -10.83 -14.39 21.93
CA SER A 142 -12.09 -13.79 22.43
C SER A 142 -12.99 -14.89 23.00
N GLY A 143 -13.58 -14.65 24.17
CA GLY A 143 -14.38 -15.65 24.88
C GLY A 143 -14.60 -15.29 26.34
N LEU A 144 -15.34 -16.14 27.06
CA LEU A 144 -15.72 -15.90 28.46
C LEU A 144 -14.53 -16.00 29.42
N ASP A 145 -13.54 -16.83 29.11
CA ASP A 145 -12.36 -17.02 29.97
C ASP A 145 -11.40 -15.83 29.93
N PHE A 146 -11.34 -15.08 28.82
CA PHE A 146 -10.68 -13.77 28.79
C PHE A 146 -11.37 -12.78 29.75
N ILE A 147 -12.71 -12.75 29.78
CA ILE A 147 -13.48 -11.86 30.66
C ILE A 147 -13.24 -12.24 32.12
N ALA A 148 -13.30 -13.53 32.44
CA ALA A 148 -13.01 -14.04 33.79
C ALA A 148 -11.57 -13.72 34.23
N ALA A 149 -10.59 -13.87 33.34
CA ALA A 149 -9.19 -13.55 33.62
C ALA A 149 -8.92 -12.04 33.72
N PHE A 150 -9.62 -11.20 32.95
CA PHE A 150 -9.52 -9.73 33.04
C PHE A 150 -9.96 -9.27 34.44
N PHE A 151 -11.16 -9.65 34.87
CA PHE A 151 -11.61 -9.37 36.23
C PHE A 151 -10.74 -10.08 37.28
N GLY A 152 -10.24 -11.29 37.02
CA GLY A 152 -9.32 -12.00 37.89
C GLY A 152 -7.99 -11.27 38.14
N CYS A 153 -7.48 -10.51 37.16
CA CYS A 153 -6.33 -9.62 37.35
C CYS A 153 -6.70 -8.45 38.28
N LEU A 154 -7.83 -7.77 38.00
CA LEU A 154 -8.29 -6.64 38.81
C LEU A 154 -8.55 -7.04 40.27
N TYR A 155 -9.22 -8.18 40.50
CA TYR A 155 -9.47 -8.76 41.82
C TYR A 155 -8.18 -9.20 42.54
N ALA A 156 -7.06 -9.39 41.83
CA ALA A 156 -5.75 -9.66 42.42
C ALA A 156 -4.93 -8.40 42.71
N GLY A 157 -5.37 -7.22 42.25
CA GLY A 157 -4.57 -6.00 42.26
C GLY A 157 -3.43 -6.07 41.24
N VAL A 158 -3.67 -6.75 40.11
CA VAL A 158 -2.72 -6.92 39.01
C VAL A 158 -3.23 -6.12 37.81
N THR A 159 -2.43 -5.19 37.31
CA THR A 159 -2.79 -4.44 36.10
C THR A 159 -2.80 -5.39 34.92
N ALA A 160 -3.95 -5.53 34.24
CA ALA A 160 -4.05 -6.37 33.05
C ALA A 160 -3.33 -5.71 31.85
N VAL A 161 -2.82 -6.53 30.94
CA VAL A 161 -2.23 -6.07 29.67
C VAL A 161 -2.82 -6.91 28.53
N PRO A 162 -4.02 -6.57 28.03
CA PRO A 162 -4.65 -7.26 26.90
C PRO A 162 -3.79 -7.13 25.63
N ALA A 163 -3.43 -8.26 25.04
CA ALA A 163 -2.67 -8.32 23.80
C ALA A 163 -3.22 -9.42 22.88
N TYR A 164 -2.97 -9.28 21.58
CA TYR A 164 -3.38 -10.29 20.60
C TYR A 164 -2.38 -11.46 20.62
N PRO A 165 -2.83 -12.73 20.71
CA PRO A 165 -1.95 -13.89 20.59
C PRO A 165 -1.11 -13.87 19.29
N PRO A 166 0.11 -14.42 19.31
CA PRO A 166 0.93 -14.55 18.11
C PRO A 166 0.23 -15.50 17.13
N ARG A 167 0.38 -15.25 15.83
CA ARG A 167 -0.02 -16.22 14.79
C ARG A 167 1.15 -17.15 14.51
N ARG A 168 0.86 -18.37 14.07
CA ARG A 168 1.83 -19.47 13.97
C ARG A 168 3.06 -19.18 13.09
N ASN A 169 2.91 -18.23 12.17
CA ASN A 169 3.93 -17.76 11.27
C ASN A 169 4.11 -16.24 11.50
N ARG A 170 4.18 -15.72 12.74
CA ARG A 170 4.24 -14.26 13.04
C ARG A 170 4.94 -13.90 14.38
N ASN A 171 5.62 -12.74 14.43
CA ASN A 171 6.67 -12.36 15.41
C ASN A 171 6.32 -12.47 16.91
N ALA A 172 7.26 -13.07 17.64
CA ALA A 172 7.39 -12.91 19.09
C ALA A 172 7.73 -11.46 19.46
N ASP A 173 8.53 -10.77 18.66
CA ASP A 173 9.18 -9.48 18.97
C ASP A 173 8.19 -8.34 19.26
N ARG A 174 6.97 -8.35 18.70
CA ARG A 174 5.92 -7.40 19.11
C ARG A 174 5.44 -7.68 20.54
N ILE A 175 5.30 -8.95 20.90
CA ILE A 175 4.88 -9.39 22.23
C ILE A 175 6.03 -9.19 23.23
N GLU A 176 7.28 -9.47 22.84
CA GLU A 176 8.46 -9.17 23.64
C GLU A 176 8.58 -7.67 23.95
N ARG A 177 8.39 -6.79 22.96
CA ARG A 177 8.40 -5.34 23.21
C ARG A 177 7.27 -4.89 24.13
N VAL A 178 6.08 -5.49 24.04
CA VAL A 178 4.99 -5.25 25.01
C VAL A 178 5.36 -5.79 26.41
N VAL A 179 5.96 -6.98 26.52
CA VAL A 179 6.45 -7.55 27.80
C VAL A 179 7.49 -6.66 28.45
N ARG A 180 8.48 -6.20 27.67
CA ARG A 180 9.61 -5.38 28.09
C ARG A 180 9.18 -3.98 28.51
N ASP A 181 8.33 -3.33 27.73
CA ASP A 181 7.77 -2.00 28.04
C ASP A 181 6.84 -2.07 29.26
N ALA A 182 5.84 -2.98 29.24
CA ALA A 182 4.91 -3.18 30.35
C ALA A 182 5.60 -3.66 31.63
N LYS A 183 6.80 -4.26 31.55
CA LYS A 183 7.44 -5.00 32.64
C LYS A 183 6.47 -6.04 33.21
N ALA A 184 5.91 -6.85 32.29
CA ALA A 184 5.00 -7.93 32.63
C ALA A 184 5.73 -9.00 33.46
N CYS A 185 5.07 -9.50 34.51
CA CYS A 185 5.64 -10.49 35.44
C CYS A 185 5.05 -11.89 35.29
N ILE A 186 4.04 -12.05 34.42
CA ILE A 186 3.33 -13.30 34.14
C ILE A 186 2.61 -13.19 32.78
N VAL A 187 2.46 -14.32 32.10
CA VAL A 187 1.56 -14.46 30.95
C VAL A 187 0.38 -15.36 31.32
N LEU A 188 -0.83 -14.93 30.98
CA LEU A 188 -2.09 -15.62 31.25
C LEU A 188 -2.80 -15.97 29.94
N SER A 189 -3.37 -17.18 29.86
CA SER A 189 -4.13 -17.68 28.72
C SER A 189 -5.06 -18.84 29.10
N THR A 190 -5.69 -19.50 28.12
CA THR A 190 -6.33 -20.82 28.30
C THR A 190 -5.33 -21.95 28.05
N THR A 191 -5.60 -23.15 28.57
CA THR A 191 -4.75 -24.34 28.41
C THR A 191 -4.51 -24.66 26.92
N ASP A 192 -5.58 -24.64 26.13
CA ASP A 192 -5.57 -24.79 24.67
C ASP A 192 -4.70 -23.76 23.94
N ALA A 193 -4.72 -22.52 24.40
CA ALA A 193 -3.98 -21.43 23.76
C ALA A 193 -2.51 -21.43 24.17
N LEU A 194 -2.17 -21.83 25.40
CA LEU A 194 -0.78 -22.08 25.82
C LEU A 194 -0.11 -23.15 24.96
N ALA A 195 -0.75 -24.31 24.79
CA ALA A 195 -0.21 -25.41 23.97
C ALA A 195 0.06 -24.96 22.51
N ARG A 196 -0.81 -24.12 21.95
CA ARG A 196 -0.63 -23.55 20.60
C ARG A 196 0.51 -22.52 20.51
N MET A 197 0.96 -21.95 21.64
CA MET A 197 2.03 -20.96 21.73
C MET A 197 3.38 -21.54 22.18
N GLU A 198 3.46 -22.82 22.57
CA GLU A 198 4.65 -23.45 23.16
C GLU A 198 5.93 -23.25 22.32
N HIS A 199 5.84 -23.44 21.00
CA HIS A 199 6.94 -23.16 20.08
C HIS A 199 7.36 -21.67 20.06
N THR A 200 6.42 -20.74 20.21
CA THR A 200 6.72 -19.29 20.25
C THR A 200 7.40 -18.88 21.56
N ILE A 201 7.04 -19.55 22.67
CA ILE A 201 7.79 -19.44 23.93
C ILE A 201 9.22 -19.93 23.69
N ASP A 202 9.38 -21.12 23.09
CA ASP A 202 10.69 -21.73 22.90
C ASP A 202 11.63 -21.01 21.92
N THR A 203 11.11 -20.26 20.96
CA THR A 203 11.94 -19.39 20.10
C THR A 203 12.43 -18.12 20.80
N SER A 204 11.89 -17.75 21.97
CA SER A 204 12.13 -16.45 22.60
C SER A 204 12.85 -16.53 23.95
N ALA A 205 13.96 -15.81 24.06
CA ALA A 205 14.77 -15.75 25.27
C ALA A 205 14.17 -14.86 26.39
N GLU A 206 13.23 -13.96 26.07
CA GLU A 206 12.47 -13.20 27.08
C GLU A 206 11.18 -13.92 27.50
N LEU A 207 10.41 -14.47 26.55
CA LEU A 207 9.16 -15.16 26.87
C LEU A 207 9.37 -16.40 27.75
N ARG A 208 10.46 -17.16 27.55
CA ARG A 208 10.91 -18.25 28.43
C ARG A 208 11.19 -17.86 29.89
N ARG A 209 11.39 -16.56 30.20
CA ARG A 209 11.71 -16.08 31.55
C ARG A 209 10.49 -15.75 32.40
N LEU A 210 9.31 -15.65 31.78
CA LEU A 210 8.05 -15.42 32.49
C LEU A 210 7.39 -16.74 32.88
N PRO A 211 6.63 -16.79 33.99
CA PRO A 211 5.65 -17.85 34.20
C PRO A 211 4.49 -17.71 33.20
N TRP A 212 4.05 -18.82 32.63
CA TRP A 212 2.87 -18.92 31.75
C TRP A 212 1.81 -19.77 32.45
N TRP A 213 0.62 -19.22 32.70
CA TRP A 213 -0.45 -19.91 33.43
C TRP A 213 -1.75 -20.00 32.61
N SER A 214 -2.37 -21.17 32.67
CA SER A 214 -3.76 -21.41 32.29
C SER A 214 -4.69 -20.93 33.40
N THR A 215 -5.79 -20.29 33.04
CA THR A 215 -6.83 -19.84 33.99
C THR A 215 -8.16 -20.58 33.88
N ASP A 216 -8.38 -21.26 32.75
CA ASP A 216 -9.56 -22.06 32.43
C ASP A 216 -9.69 -23.35 33.26
N ASN A 217 -8.56 -23.90 33.72
CA ASN A 217 -8.50 -25.12 34.53
C ASN A 217 -8.44 -24.87 36.05
N ILE A 218 -8.56 -23.61 36.52
CA ILE A 218 -8.51 -23.28 37.94
C ILE A 218 -9.85 -23.67 38.62
N PRO A 219 -9.84 -24.56 39.64
CA PRO A 219 -11.08 -24.99 40.29
C PRO A 219 -11.83 -23.84 40.97
N ALA A 220 -13.15 -23.77 40.77
CA ALA A 220 -14.00 -22.72 41.35
C ALA A 220 -13.94 -22.64 42.89
N ALA A 221 -13.54 -23.73 43.57
CA ALA A 221 -13.30 -23.75 45.02
C ALA A 221 -12.12 -22.85 45.47
N GLU A 222 -11.18 -22.54 44.59
CA GLU A 222 -10.05 -21.62 44.86
C GLU A 222 -10.53 -20.18 45.15
N ALA A 223 -11.76 -19.83 44.74
CA ALA A 223 -12.41 -18.54 45.05
C ALA A 223 -12.54 -18.29 46.57
N ASN A 224 -12.62 -19.36 47.38
CA ASN A 224 -12.63 -19.25 48.85
C ASN A 224 -11.28 -18.81 49.43
N GLY A 225 -10.20 -18.91 48.66
CA GLY A 225 -8.86 -18.44 49.02
C GLY A 225 -8.56 -17.00 48.60
N TRP A 226 -9.52 -16.31 47.94
CA TRP A 226 -9.36 -14.91 47.56
C TRP A 226 -9.36 -14.01 48.79
N ARG A 227 -8.41 -13.08 48.85
CA ARG A 227 -8.39 -12.02 49.85
C ARG A 227 -8.98 -10.77 49.25
N GLU A 228 -9.98 -10.22 49.93
CA GLU A 228 -10.63 -8.99 49.51
C GLU A 228 -9.64 -7.83 49.43
N ILE A 229 -9.73 -7.09 48.32
CA ILE A 229 -9.03 -5.83 48.08
C ILE A 229 -10.05 -4.82 47.56
N SER A 230 -9.82 -3.54 47.83
CA SER A 230 -10.52 -2.44 47.18
C SER A 230 -9.44 -1.55 46.56
N PRO A 231 -9.19 -1.67 45.25
CA PRO A 231 -8.29 -0.76 44.53
C PRO A 231 -8.76 0.69 44.68
N ASP A 232 -7.83 1.63 44.79
CA ASP A 232 -8.18 3.04 44.69
C ASP A 232 -8.67 3.34 43.26
N LYS A 233 -9.51 4.36 43.14
CA LYS A 233 -9.99 4.82 41.82
C LYS A 233 -8.85 5.22 40.88
N SER A 234 -7.71 5.65 41.41
CA SER A 234 -6.51 6.02 40.65
C SER A 234 -5.54 4.86 40.35
N ASP A 235 -5.80 3.64 40.85
CA ASP A 235 -5.00 2.47 40.52
C ASP A 235 -5.18 2.07 39.05
N LEU A 236 -4.09 1.58 38.42
CA LEU A 236 -4.07 1.12 37.04
C LEU A 236 -4.79 -0.21 36.89
N ALA A 237 -5.97 -0.18 36.28
CA ALA A 237 -6.75 -1.35 35.96
C ALA A 237 -6.12 -2.14 34.79
N PHE A 238 -5.82 -1.46 33.67
CA PHE A 238 -5.11 -2.09 32.55
C PHE A 238 -4.29 -1.13 31.68
N LEU A 239 -3.33 -1.69 30.94
CA LEU A 239 -2.60 -1.00 29.88
C LEU A 239 -3.19 -1.38 28.51
N GLN A 240 -3.83 -0.43 27.82
CA GLN A 240 -4.31 -0.63 26.46
C GLN A 240 -3.18 -0.29 25.48
N TYR A 241 -2.55 -1.29 24.89
CA TYR A 241 -1.52 -1.05 23.87
C TYR A 241 -2.13 -0.64 22.54
N THR A 242 -1.78 0.55 22.06
CA THR A 242 -2.23 1.08 20.76
C THR A 242 -1.21 0.81 19.66
N SER A 243 -1.67 0.74 18.40
CA SER A 243 -0.81 0.59 17.23
C SER A 243 -0.26 1.95 16.77
N GLY A 244 0.43 2.66 17.66
CA GLY A 244 0.99 4.00 17.39
C GLY A 244 1.83 4.03 16.12
N SER A 245 1.71 5.09 15.31
CA SER A 245 2.25 5.14 13.94
C SER A 245 3.78 5.04 13.87
N THR A 246 4.49 5.65 14.83
CA THR A 246 5.97 5.72 14.92
C THR A 246 6.66 4.41 15.33
N GLY A 247 6.03 3.25 15.09
CA GLY A 247 6.66 1.97 15.32
C GLY A 247 6.53 1.37 16.72
N ASP A 248 6.96 2.02 17.80
CA ASP A 248 6.93 1.32 19.09
C ASP A 248 5.54 1.18 19.74
N PRO A 249 5.28 0.06 20.44
CA PRO A 249 4.02 -0.17 21.14
C PRO A 249 3.92 0.75 22.36
N LYS A 250 2.86 1.57 22.42
CA LYS A 250 2.60 2.49 23.55
C LYS A 250 1.41 1.99 24.37
N GLY A 251 1.62 1.75 25.67
CA GLY A 251 0.57 1.32 26.59
C GLY A 251 -0.16 2.52 27.20
N VAL A 252 -1.42 2.74 26.83
CA VAL A 252 -2.28 3.77 27.43
C VAL A 252 -2.69 3.32 28.84
N MET A 253 -2.48 4.19 29.83
CA MET A 253 -2.69 3.92 31.26
C MET A 253 -4.13 4.20 31.68
N LEU A 254 -4.95 3.14 31.81
CA LEU A 254 -6.36 3.25 32.18
C LEU A 254 -6.59 2.88 33.65
N THR A 255 -7.00 3.87 34.44
CA THR A 255 -7.35 3.71 35.86
C THR A 255 -8.79 3.22 36.04
N HIS A 256 -9.13 2.82 37.27
CA HIS A 256 -10.51 2.52 37.62
C HIS A 256 -11.47 3.71 37.46
N ASP A 257 -11.07 4.94 37.81
CA ASP A 257 -11.89 6.14 37.65
C ASP A 257 -12.12 6.49 36.18
N ASN A 258 -11.11 6.27 35.32
CA ASN A 258 -11.24 6.46 33.88
C ASN A 258 -12.32 5.54 33.30
N LEU A 259 -12.29 4.27 33.67
CA LEU A 259 -13.19 3.24 33.13
C LEU A 259 -14.63 3.40 33.66
N LEU A 260 -14.80 3.73 34.94
CA LEU A 260 -16.12 4.05 35.50
C LEU A 260 -16.67 5.38 34.97
N GLY A 261 -15.84 6.41 34.86
CA GLY A 261 -16.20 7.70 34.28
C GLY A 261 -16.67 7.55 32.82
N ASN A 262 -15.96 6.77 32.01
CA ASN A 262 -16.37 6.54 30.63
C ASN A 262 -17.59 5.61 30.52
N ALA A 263 -17.74 4.60 31.39
CA ALA A 263 -18.95 3.78 31.44
C ALA A 263 -20.19 4.60 31.85
N ALA A 264 -20.04 5.61 32.71
CA ALA A 264 -21.08 6.58 33.03
C ALA A 264 -21.43 7.45 31.81
N VAL A 265 -20.42 8.00 31.13
CA VAL A 265 -20.57 8.78 29.87
C VAL A 265 -21.33 7.97 28.81
N ILE A 266 -20.94 6.71 28.55
CA ILE A 266 -21.60 5.85 27.58
C ILE A 266 -23.03 5.54 28.03
N SER A 267 -23.27 5.30 29.31
CA SER A 267 -24.62 5.01 29.81
C SER A 267 -25.57 6.22 29.72
N GLN A 268 -25.06 7.44 29.94
CA GLN A 268 -25.82 8.68 29.71
C GLN A 268 -26.10 8.87 28.21
N GLY A 269 -25.05 8.87 27.38
CA GLY A 269 -25.17 9.13 25.94
C GLY A 269 -26.08 8.12 25.23
N PHE A 270 -25.89 6.83 25.53
CA PHE A 270 -26.76 5.78 24.98
C PHE A 270 -28.14 5.73 25.65
N GLY A 271 -28.32 6.32 26.84
CA GLY A 271 -29.56 6.28 27.62
C GLY A 271 -30.01 4.86 27.99
N THR A 272 -29.07 3.95 28.26
CA THR A 272 -29.36 2.52 28.43
C THR A 272 -29.60 2.12 29.88
N THR A 273 -30.45 1.13 30.05
CA THR A 273 -30.89 0.56 31.33
C THR A 273 -30.40 -0.88 31.51
N GLU A 274 -30.64 -1.46 32.68
CA GLU A 274 -30.44 -2.89 32.94
C GLU A 274 -31.28 -3.82 32.06
N ASN A 275 -32.31 -3.31 31.37
CA ASN A 275 -33.22 -4.10 30.51
C ASN A 275 -32.78 -4.13 29.04
N ASP A 276 -31.78 -3.34 28.66
CA ASP A 276 -31.22 -3.39 27.32
C ASP A 276 -30.45 -4.70 27.08
N VAL A 277 -30.49 -5.19 25.84
CA VAL A 277 -29.79 -6.41 25.41
C VAL A 277 -28.73 -5.99 24.40
N ALA A 278 -27.47 -6.28 24.71
CA ALA A 278 -26.33 -5.87 23.90
C ALA A 278 -25.81 -7.00 22.99
N VAL A 279 -25.47 -6.69 21.73
CA VAL A 279 -24.74 -7.60 20.82
C VAL A 279 -23.45 -6.95 20.35
N PHE A 280 -22.32 -7.65 20.52
CA PHE A 280 -20.98 -7.19 20.13
C PHE A 280 -20.21 -8.31 19.42
N TRP A 281 -19.37 -7.95 18.45
CA TRP A 281 -18.43 -8.85 17.76
C TRP A 281 -16.98 -8.34 17.77
N LEU A 282 -16.74 -7.17 18.38
CA LEU A 282 -15.47 -6.46 18.35
C LEU A 282 -14.42 -7.13 19.25
N PRO A 283 -13.11 -7.01 18.95
CA PRO A 283 -12.09 -7.76 19.66
C PRO A 283 -11.90 -7.26 21.09
N LEU A 284 -11.90 -8.18 22.07
CA LEU A 284 -11.86 -7.86 23.50
C LEU A 284 -10.50 -7.33 24.01
N TYR A 285 -9.51 -7.20 23.14
CA TYR A 285 -8.20 -6.57 23.39
C TYR A 285 -8.10 -5.15 22.80
N HIS A 286 -9.22 -4.57 22.38
CA HIS A 286 -9.38 -3.16 21.98
C HIS A 286 -10.43 -2.46 22.84
N ASP A 287 -10.27 -1.14 22.97
CA ASP A 287 -11.17 -0.21 23.64
C ASP A 287 -12.67 -0.48 23.41
N MET A 288 -13.14 -0.48 22.17
CA MET A 288 -14.56 -0.59 21.84
C MET A 288 -15.14 -2.01 22.08
N GLY A 289 -14.29 -3.04 22.09
CA GLY A 289 -14.69 -4.41 22.44
C GLY A 289 -14.68 -4.67 23.94
N LEU A 290 -13.65 -4.21 24.66
CA LEU A 290 -13.50 -4.39 26.10
C LEU A 290 -14.39 -3.43 26.90
N ILE A 291 -14.30 -2.13 26.63
CA ILE A 291 -15.03 -1.12 27.40
C ILE A 291 -16.49 -1.08 26.95
N GLY A 292 -16.74 -1.07 25.63
CA GLY A 292 -18.10 -1.10 25.07
C GLY A 292 -18.81 -2.45 25.26
N GLY A 293 -18.12 -3.56 25.03
CA GLY A 293 -18.70 -4.91 25.00
C GLY A 293 -18.58 -5.73 26.29
N VAL A 294 -17.80 -5.30 27.29
CA VAL A 294 -17.66 -6.02 28.58
C VAL A 294 -17.90 -5.10 29.79
N ILE A 295 -17.14 -4.01 29.91
CA ILE A 295 -17.21 -3.14 31.09
C ILE A 295 -18.54 -2.38 31.16
N LYS A 296 -19.02 -1.81 30.04
CA LYS A 296 -20.31 -1.12 29.98
C LYS A 296 -21.51 -2.05 30.26
N PRO A 297 -21.57 -3.29 29.75
CA PRO A 297 -22.59 -4.26 30.15
C PRO A 297 -22.60 -4.56 31.64
N VAL A 298 -21.44 -4.82 32.26
CA VAL A 298 -21.32 -5.03 33.71
C VAL A 298 -21.74 -3.79 34.49
N TYR A 299 -21.35 -2.59 34.03
CA TYR A 299 -21.79 -1.32 34.60
C TYR A 299 -23.32 -1.22 34.58
N GLY A 300 -23.95 -1.30 33.41
CA GLY A 300 -25.41 -1.21 33.26
C GLY A 300 -26.20 -2.38 33.85
N GLY A 301 -25.58 -3.50 34.21
CA GLY A 301 -26.27 -4.73 34.63
C GLY A 301 -26.94 -5.50 33.48
N SER A 302 -26.82 -4.99 32.24
CA SER A 302 -27.42 -5.53 31.02
C SER A 302 -26.69 -6.78 30.51
N PRO A 303 -27.39 -7.83 30.04
CA PRO A 303 -26.75 -8.97 29.40
C PRO A 303 -26.13 -8.59 28.05
N CYS A 304 -24.96 -9.18 27.73
CA CYS A 304 -24.34 -9.02 26.41
C CYS A 304 -24.09 -10.36 25.72
N THR A 305 -24.37 -10.43 24.42
CA THR A 305 -24.07 -11.57 23.56
C THR A 305 -22.91 -11.23 22.64
N LEU A 306 -21.89 -12.07 22.68
CA LEU A 306 -20.59 -11.88 22.04
C LEU A 306 -20.37 -12.93 20.94
N MET A 307 -19.63 -12.56 19.89
CA MET A 307 -19.07 -13.49 18.91
C MET A 307 -17.64 -13.07 18.54
N SER A 308 -16.90 -13.92 17.82
CA SER A 308 -15.56 -13.55 17.34
C SER A 308 -15.65 -12.53 16.18
N PRO A 309 -14.66 -11.62 16.03
CA PRO A 309 -14.59 -10.74 14.86
C PRO A 309 -14.48 -11.51 13.53
N ALA A 310 -13.88 -12.71 13.58
CA ALA A 310 -13.74 -13.57 12.41
C ALA A 310 -15.10 -14.08 11.91
N HIS A 311 -16.04 -14.41 12.80
CA HIS A 311 -17.36 -14.91 12.38
C HIS A 311 -18.19 -13.83 11.69
N PHE A 312 -18.08 -12.57 12.14
CA PHE A 312 -18.67 -11.42 11.45
C PHE A 312 -18.05 -11.19 10.07
N LEU A 313 -16.72 -11.11 9.98
CA LEU A 313 -16.00 -10.85 8.72
C LEU A 313 -16.19 -11.96 7.67
N GLN A 314 -16.35 -13.22 8.11
CA GLN A 314 -16.74 -14.34 7.27
C GLN A 314 -18.16 -14.17 6.71
N GLN A 315 -19.14 -13.86 7.57
CA GLN A 315 -20.55 -13.76 7.19
C GLN A 315 -21.29 -12.66 7.97
N PRO A 316 -21.39 -11.43 7.44
CA PRO A 316 -21.99 -10.28 8.14
C PRO A 316 -23.43 -10.50 8.62
N LEU A 317 -24.19 -11.32 7.89
CA LEU A 317 -25.54 -11.74 8.26
C LEU A 317 -25.62 -12.36 9.66
N ARG A 318 -24.55 -12.98 10.18
CA ARG A 318 -24.50 -13.54 11.54
C ARG A 318 -24.74 -12.47 12.61
N TRP A 319 -24.21 -11.26 12.42
CA TRP A 319 -24.42 -10.15 13.36
C TRP A 319 -25.89 -9.72 13.39
N LEU A 320 -26.51 -9.54 12.23
CA LEU A 320 -27.93 -9.14 12.14
C LEU A 320 -28.87 -10.26 12.62
N LYS A 321 -28.58 -11.53 12.31
CA LYS A 321 -29.27 -12.69 12.88
C LYS A 321 -29.14 -12.75 14.40
N MET A 322 -27.97 -12.41 14.95
CA MET A 322 -27.76 -12.36 16.40
C MET A 322 -28.59 -11.26 17.05
N ILE A 323 -28.61 -10.05 16.48
CA ILE A 323 -29.46 -8.93 16.93
C ILE A 323 -30.93 -9.36 16.91
N SER A 324 -31.39 -9.97 15.81
CA SER A 324 -32.78 -10.38 15.68
C SER A 324 -33.17 -11.51 16.64
N ALA A 325 -32.39 -12.58 16.72
CA ALA A 325 -32.68 -13.74 17.57
C ALA A 325 -32.59 -13.43 19.08
N THR A 326 -31.77 -12.45 19.48
CA THR A 326 -31.71 -11.98 20.88
C THR A 326 -32.65 -10.80 21.16
N GLY A 327 -33.23 -10.19 20.13
CA GLY A 327 -34.01 -8.96 20.23
C GLY A 327 -33.21 -7.76 20.73
N ALA A 328 -31.92 -7.68 20.37
CA ALA A 328 -30.97 -6.71 20.90
C ALA A 328 -31.39 -5.26 20.64
N THR A 329 -31.30 -4.44 21.68
CA THR A 329 -31.58 -3.00 21.62
C THR A 329 -30.34 -2.17 21.32
N VAL A 330 -29.18 -2.65 21.79
CA VAL A 330 -27.88 -1.98 21.70
C VAL A 330 -26.91 -2.84 20.89
N SER A 331 -26.37 -2.29 19.81
CA SER A 331 -25.36 -2.96 18.97
C SER A 331 -24.68 -1.92 18.09
N GLY A 332 -23.47 -2.18 17.63
CA GLY A 332 -22.77 -1.24 16.76
C GLY A 332 -21.33 -1.63 16.43
N GLY A 333 -20.64 -0.72 15.75
CA GLY A 333 -19.28 -0.89 15.25
C GLY A 333 -18.84 0.28 14.38
N PRO A 334 -17.69 0.17 13.69
CA PRO A 334 -17.24 1.18 12.74
C PRO A 334 -18.12 1.24 11.48
N ASN A 335 -17.96 2.31 10.71
CA ASN A 335 -18.76 2.59 9.52
C ASN A 335 -18.75 1.43 8.53
N PHE A 336 -17.56 0.85 8.25
CA PHE A 336 -17.41 -0.27 7.31
C PHE A 336 -18.26 -1.50 7.69
N ALA A 337 -18.66 -1.66 8.96
CA ALA A 337 -19.44 -2.82 9.39
C ALA A 337 -20.90 -2.73 8.94
N TYR A 338 -21.46 -1.51 8.88
CA TYR A 338 -22.78 -1.25 8.31
C TYR A 338 -22.75 -1.41 6.79
N ASP A 339 -21.76 -0.80 6.15
CA ASP A 339 -21.46 -0.95 4.71
C ASP A 339 -21.38 -2.43 4.28
N LEU A 340 -20.57 -3.23 4.96
CA LEU A 340 -20.37 -4.65 4.68
C LEU A 340 -21.65 -5.50 4.87
N CYS A 341 -22.57 -5.06 5.74
CA CYS A 341 -23.90 -5.64 5.88
C CYS A 341 -24.83 -5.26 4.71
N VAL A 342 -24.76 -4.04 4.18
CA VAL A 342 -25.56 -3.61 3.00
C VAL A 342 -25.20 -4.45 1.77
N ASP A 343 -23.90 -4.71 1.56
CA ASP A 343 -23.42 -5.44 0.38
C ASP A 343 -23.71 -6.95 0.41
N ARG A 344 -23.43 -7.60 1.54
CA ARG A 344 -23.34 -9.08 1.60
C ARG A 344 -24.60 -9.79 2.08
N VAL A 345 -25.64 -9.04 2.47
CA VAL A 345 -26.95 -9.59 2.84
C VAL A 345 -27.89 -9.41 1.65
N SER A 346 -28.51 -10.49 1.16
CA SER A 346 -29.53 -10.38 0.10
C SER A 346 -30.85 -9.87 0.67
N ASP A 347 -31.75 -9.38 -0.18
CA ASP A 347 -32.98 -8.75 0.31
C ASP A 347 -33.96 -9.81 0.86
N GLU A 348 -33.90 -11.06 0.37
CA GLU A 348 -34.61 -12.20 0.94
C GLU A 348 -34.05 -12.62 2.31
N GLN A 349 -32.75 -12.40 2.55
CA GLN A 349 -32.12 -12.60 3.86
C GLN A 349 -32.46 -11.45 4.82
N ALA A 350 -32.55 -10.21 4.32
CA ALA A 350 -32.98 -9.06 5.11
C ALA A 350 -34.44 -9.20 5.56
N ALA A 351 -35.33 -9.67 4.67
CA ALA A 351 -36.74 -9.94 4.97
C ALA A 351 -36.99 -11.09 5.97
N GLN A 352 -35.95 -11.85 6.36
CA GLN A 352 -36.00 -12.88 7.40
C GLN A 352 -35.61 -12.36 8.80
N LEU A 353 -35.36 -11.06 8.95
CA LEU A 353 -34.90 -10.44 10.20
C LEU A 353 -35.99 -9.55 10.83
N ASP A 354 -36.09 -9.58 12.16
CA ASP A 354 -36.65 -8.50 12.98
C ASP A 354 -35.49 -7.68 13.58
N LEU A 355 -35.30 -6.46 13.09
CA LEU A 355 -34.37 -5.46 13.62
C LEU A 355 -35.12 -4.29 14.30
N SER A 356 -36.45 -4.37 14.46
CA SER A 356 -37.28 -3.29 14.99
C SER A 356 -36.95 -2.89 16.44
N ARG A 357 -36.34 -3.81 17.19
CA ARG A 357 -35.93 -3.61 18.58
C ARG A 357 -34.61 -2.85 18.70
N TRP A 358 -33.77 -2.87 17.66
CA TRP A 358 -32.52 -2.13 17.63
C TRP A 358 -32.86 -0.63 17.71
N ASN A 359 -32.47 0.00 18.82
CA ASN A 359 -32.83 1.38 19.14
C ASN A 359 -31.60 2.26 19.46
N LEU A 360 -30.41 1.64 19.45
CA LEU A 360 -29.12 2.30 19.45
C LEU A 360 -28.12 1.51 18.60
N ALA A 361 -27.95 1.95 17.35
CA ALA A 361 -26.99 1.51 16.35
C ALA A 361 -25.79 2.47 16.37
N PHE A 362 -24.82 2.23 17.26
CA PHE A 362 -23.69 3.15 17.39
C PHE A 362 -22.70 2.99 16.21
N ASN A 363 -22.31 4.12 15.62
CA ASN A 363 -21.35 4.20 14.52
C ASN A 363 -20.30 5.26 14.88
N GLY A 364 -19.03 4.92 14.74
CA GLY A 364 -17.91 5.78 15.12
C GLY A 364 -16.57 5.06 15.04
N ALA A 365 -15.58 5.58 15.77
CA ALA A 365 -14.19 5.13 15.78
C ALA A 365 -13.42 5.32 14.45
N GLU A 366 -14.10 5.41 13.30
CA GLU A 366 -13.67 6.07 12.07
C GLU A 366 -14.67 7.19 11.70
N LEU A 367 -14.49 7.91 10.58
CA LEU A 367 -15.45 8.94 10.16
C LEU A 367 -16.80 8.30 9.83
N VAL A 368 -17.87 8.80 10.47
CA VAL A 368 -19.24 8.38 10.22
C VAL A 368 -19.74 9.04 8.93
N ARG A 369 -20.20 8.24 7.95
CA ARG A 369 -20.63 8.72 6.63
C ARG A 369 -22.14 8.77 6.52
N ALA A 370 -22.69 9.91 6.06
CA ALA A 370 -24.13 10.10 5.92
C ALA A 370 -24.76 9.07 4.97
N GLU A 371 -24.09 8.78 3.84
CA GLU A 371 -24.52 7.79 2.85
C GLU A 371 -24.66 6.37 3.44
N THR A 372 -23.70 5.93 4.25
CA THR A 372 -23.75 4.63 4.94
C THR A 372 -24.96 4.52 5.88
N LEU A 373 -25.23 5.58 6.65
CA LEU A 373 -26.41 5.61 7.53
C LEU A 373 -27.70 5.51 6.71
N GLN A 374 -27.79 6.27 5.62
CA GLN A 374 -28.95 6.26 4.72
C GLN A 374 -29.15 4.88 4.08
N ARG A 375 -28.15 4.34 3.37
CA ARG A 375 -28.26 3.07 2.64
C ARG A 375 -28.55 1.88 3.55
N PHE A 376 -27.98 1.86 4.75
CA PHE A 376 -28.31 0.83 5.75
C PHE A 376 -29.75 0.98 6.25
N ALA A 377 -30.20 2.21 6.56
CA ALA A 377 -31.57 2.44 7.01
C ALA A 377 -32.60 2.09 5.93
N GLU A 378 -32.34 2.45 4.67
CA GLU A 378 -33.19 2.12 3.53
C GLU A 378 -33.28 0.59 3.33
N LYS A 379 -32.14 -0.10 3.22
CA LYS A 379 -32.12 -1.55 2.97
C LYS A 379 -32.73 -2.37 4.10
N PHE A 380 -32.47 -2.01 5.35
CA PHE A 380 -32.97 -2.78 6.51
C PHE A 380 -34.31 -2.26 7.06
N SER A 381 -34.93 -1.27 6.41
CA SER A 381 -36.31 -0.84 6.71
C SER A 381 -37.33 -1.98 6.60
N ILE A 382 -37.12 -2.94 5.68
CA ILE A 382 -37.95 -4.15 5.54
C ILE A 382 -37.90 -5.07 6.77
N ALA A 383 -36.78 -5.05 7.51
CA ALA A 383 -36.61 -5.72 8.80
C ALA A 383 -37.10 -4.88 9.99
N GLY A 384 -37.72 -3.72 9.74
CA GLY A 384 -38.19 -2.78 10.76
C GLY A 384 -37.10 -1.90 11.39
N PHE A 385 -35.87 -1.90 10.85
CA PHE A 385 -34.84 -0.97 11.30
C PHE A 385 -35.26 0.49 11.03
N ARG A 386 -34.79 1.42 11.87
CA ARG A 386 -35.17 2.84 11.85
C ARG A 386 -33.93 3.72 11.80
N SER A 387 -33.95 4.78 10.98
CA SER A 387 -32.82 5.72 10.88
C SER A 387 -32.57 6.46 12.20
N GLU A 388 -33.59 6.69 13.02
CA GLU A 388 -33.47 7.29 14.35
C GLU A 388 -32.83 6.36 15.39
N ALA A 389 -32.57 5.09 15.06
CA ALA A 389 -31.77 4.22 15.92
C ALA A 389 -30.27 4.53 15.82
N PHE A 390 -29.80 5.20 14.77
CA PHE A 390 -28.37 5.47 14.59
C PHE A 390 -27.82 6.46 15.63
N TYR A 391 -26.64 6.13 16.15
CA TYR A 391 -25.93 6.92 17.15
C TYR A 391 -24.49 7.21 16.69
N PRO A 392 -24.27 8.26 15.88
CA PRO A 392 -22.94 8.77 15.57
C PRO A 392 -22.16 9.15 16.84
N CYS A 393 -20.89 8.77 16.92
CA CYS A 393 -20.03 9.10 18.05
C CYS A 393 -18.54 9.20 17.70
N TYR A 394 -17.82 10.00 18.49
CA TYR A 394 -16.38 10.20 18.40
C TYR A 394 -15.66 9.71 19.67
N GLY A 395 -14.47 9.14 19.52
CA GLY A 395 -13.79 8.43 20.61
C GLY A 395 -12.41 7.84 20.25
N LEU A 396 -11.57 7.68 21.28
CA LEU A 396 -10.18 7.18 21.21
C LEU A 396 -9.73 6.59 22.55
N ALA A 397 -8.79 5.64 22.51
CA ALA A 397 -8.29 4.91 23.69
C ALA A 397 -7.64 5.84 24.75
N GLU A 398 -6.98 6.91 24.31
CA GLU A 398 -6.37 7.93 25.16
C GLU A 398 -7.43 8.70 26.00
N ALA A 399 -8.69 8.72 25.54
CA ALA A 399 -9.87 9.18 26.27
C ALA A 399 -10.78 8.02 26.72
N THR A 400 -10.19 6.87 27.01
CA THR A 400 -10.82 5.60 27.42
C THR A 400 -11.65 4.93 26.34
N LEU A 401 -12.75 5.54 25.89
CA LEU A 401 -13.47 5.12 24.68
C LEU A 401 -14.29 6.27 24.08
N LEU A 402 -15.38 6.69 24.73
CA LEU A 402 -16.32 7.69 24.19
C LEU A 402 -15.93 9.13 24.59
N VAL A 403 -16.02 10.09 23.66
CA VAL A 403 -15.75 11.54 23.90
C VAL A 403 -16.93 12.42 23.55
N ALA A 404 -17.61 12.13 22.43
CA ALA A 404 -18.82 12.81 22.03
C ALA A 404 -19.81 11.83 21.41
N GLY A 405 -21.11 12.06 21.60
CA GLY A 405 -22.17 11.23 21.04
C GLY A 405 -23.43 12.02 20.74
N ALA A 406 -24.20 11.54 19.76
CA ALA A 406 -25.44 12.15 19.30
C ALA A 406 -26.54 12.24 20.38
N ASP A 407 -27.58 13.02 20.10
CA ASP A 407 -28.79 13.10 20.93
C ASP A 407 -29.80 12.04 20.46
N ARG A 408 -29.94 10.95 21.23
CA ARG A 408 -30.86 9.83 20.98
C ARG A 408 -32.35 10.22 20.92
N SER A 409 -32.72 11.43 21.33
CA SER A 409 -34.09 11.94 21.16
C SER A 409 -34.36 12.53 19.77
N THR A 410 -33.33 12.64 18.93
CA THR A 410 -33.40 13.19 17.57
C THR A 410 -32.79 12.24 16.54
N PRO A 411 -33.21 12.28 15.26
CA PRO A 411 -32.50 11.58 14.18
C PRO A 411 -31.04 12.07 14.07
N PRO A 412 -30.12 11.24 13.52
CA PRO A 412 -28.76 11.67 13.22
C PRO A 412 -28.74 12.99 12.45
N ARG A 413 -28.01 13.98 12.98
CA ARG A 413 -27.93 15.30 12.33
C ARG A 413 -26.80 15.31 11.31
N THR A 414 -27.09 15.86 10.15
CA THR A 414 -26.09 16.17 9.13
C THR A 414 -25.90 17.68 8.98
N ARG A 415 -24.80 18.06 8.33
CA ARG A 415 -24.47 19.43 7.94
C ARG A 415 -23.92 19.41 6.53
N THR A 416 -24.57 20.10 5.60
CA THR A 416 -23.99 20.38 4.28
C THR A 416 -23.12 21.62 4.40
N VAL A 417 -21.87 21.53 3.96
CA VAL A 417 -20.81 22.53 4.16
C VAL A 417 -20.17 22.90 2.82
N ASP A 418 -19.71 24.15 2.71
CA ASP A 418 -18.88 24.63 1.60
C ASP A 418 -17.48 24.00 1.70
N THR A 419 -17.07 23.23 0.69
CA THR A 419 -15.77 22.53 0.68
C THR A 419 -14.58 23.49 0.57
N VAL A 420 -14.72 24.60 -0.16
CA VAL A 420 -13.65 25.60 -0.34
C VAL A 420 -13.41 26.35 0.97
N ALA A 421 -14.48 26.68 1.70
CA ALA A 421 -14.39 27.22 3.05
C ALA A 421 -13.73 26.21 4.02
N LEU A 422 -14.08 24.91 3.90
CA LEU A 422 -13.51 23.86 4.75
C LEU A 422 -12.00 23.71 4.52
N GLN A 423 -11.53 23.68 3.27
CA GLN A 423 -10.11 23.69 2.90
C GLN A 423 -9.38 24.94 3.45
N ALA A 424 -10.06 26.09 3.45
CA ALA A 424 -9.59 27.35 4.04
C ALA A 424 -9.66 27.40 5.58
N GLY A 425 -10.05 26.31 6.24
CA GLY A 425 -10.06 26.20 7.71
C GLY A 425 -11.35 26.67 8.39
N MET A 426 -12.46 26.83 7.67
CA MET A 426 -13.71 27.42 8.15
C MET A 426 -14.95 26.57 7.83
N LEU A 427 -15.86 26.49 8.80
CA LEU A 427 -17.19 25.89 8.65
C LEU A 427 -18.18 26.97 8.18
N THR A 428 -18.60 26.89 6.91
CA THR A 428 -19.56 27.81 6.29
C THR A 428 -20.68 27.00 5.63
N GLU A 429 -21.93 27.49 5.72
CA GLU A 429 -23.05 26.95 4.94
C GLU A 429 -22.90 27.39 3.47
N PRO A 430 -23.05 26.48 2.48
CA PRO A 430 -22.84 26.81 1.07
C PRO A 430 -23.87 27.83 0.54
N ASP A 431 -23.43 28.70 -0.38
CA ASP A 431 -24.32 29.64 -1.06
C ASP A 431 -25.39 28.87 -1.88
N PRO A 432 -26.68 29.25 -1.83
CA PRO A 432 -27.73 28.63 -2.65
C PRO A 432 -27.49 28.63 -4.17
N CYS A 433 -26.50 29.37 -4.67
CA CYS A 433 -26.10 29.45 -6.07
C CYS A 433 -24.76 28.75 -6.38
N CYS A 434 -24.05 28.17 -5.40
CA CYS A 434 -22.83 27.40 -5.67
C CYS A 434 -23.15 26.01 -6.26
N ASP A 435 -22.15 25.40 -6.89
CA ASP A 435 -22.32 24.09 -7.55
C ASP A 435 -22.36 22.96 -6.51
N ALA A 436 -23.09 21.88 -6.83
CA ALA A 436 -23.18 20.69 -5.98
C ALA A 436 -21.82 20.00 -5.80
N SER A 437 -20.86 20.24 -6.72
CA SER A 437 -19.46 19.82 -6.60
C SER A 437 -18.74 20.45 -5.39
N GLN A 438 -19.18 21.62 -4.94
CA GLN A 438 -18.57 22.40 -3.84
C GLN A 438 -19.27 22.16 -2.48
N MET A 439 -20.15 21.14 -2.40
CA MET A 439 -20.93 20.81 -1.20
C MET A 439 -20.57 19.42 -0.67
N GLN A 440 -20.21 19.31 0.62
CA GLN A 440 -20.07 18.02 1.31
C GLN A 440 -21.08 17.89 2.44
N THR A 441 -21.61 16.69 2.70
CA THR A 441 -22.55 16.44 3.81
C THR A 441 -21.89 15.64 4.94
N MET A 442 -21.50 16.34 6.00
CA MET A 442 -20.85 15.77 7.18
C MET A 442 -21.88 15.28 8.22
N VAL A 443 -21.48 14.31 9.06
CA VAL A 443 -22.29 13.79 10.18
C VAL A 443 -21.87 14.44 11.50
N ASP A 444 -22.85 14.93 12.24
CA ASP A 444 -22.68 15.47 13.60
C ASP A 444 -22.43 14.33 14.59
N CYS A 445 -21.21 14.26 15.13
CA CYS A 445 -20.84 13.28 16.17
C CYS A 445 -21.38 13.66 17.57
N GLY A 446 -22.20 14.72 17.65
CA GLY A 446 -22.96 15.11 18.82
C GLY A 446 -22.20 16.04 19.76
N ARG A 447 -22.33 15.84 21.07
CA ARG A 447 -21.75 16.72 22.09
C ARG A 447 -20.95 15.93 23.11
N SER A 448 -20.09 16.62 23.86
CA SER A 448 -19.46 16.02 25.04
C SER A 448 -20.51 15.72 26.11
N LEU A 449 -20.22 14.71 26.94
CA LEU A 449 -21.18 14.08 27.85
C LEU A 449 -20.66 14.13 29.30
N LEU A 450 -21.57 14.15 30.27
CA LEU A 450 -21.27 14.35 31.71
C LEU A 450 -20.23 15.48 31.96
N ASP A 451 -19.07 15.13 32.54
CA ASP A 451 -17.97 16.03 32.89
C ASP A 451 -16.83 16.02 31.86
N GLN A 452 -17.11 15.60 30.62
CA GLN A 452 -16.19 15.76 29.51
C GLN A 452 -16.31 17.15 28.88
N GLU A 453 -15.16 17.80 28.74
CA GLU A 453 -15.01 19.04 28.00
C GLU A 453 -14.29 18.76 26.69
N VAL A 454 -14.94 19.10 25.57
CA VAL A 454 -14.30 19.18 24.26
C VAL A 454 -14.05 20.66 23.95
N ARG A 455 -12.88 20.96 23.39
CA ARG A 455 -12.52 22.26 22.81
C ARG A 455 -11.90 22.08 21.44
N ILE A 456 -12.02 23.10 20.59
CA ILE A 456 -11.33 23.19 19.31
C ILE A 456 -10.21 24.22 19.49
N VAL A 457 -8.96 23.81 19.29
CA VAL A 457 -7.79 24.61 19.68
C VAL A 457 -6.81 24.71 18.51
N ASP A 458 -6.27 25.89 18.30
CA ASP A 458 -5.24 26.15 17.30
C ASP A 458 -3.93 25.40 17.69
N PRO A 459 -3.47 24.43 16.89
CA PRO A 459 -2.46 23.46 17.34
C PRO A 459 -1.04 24.04 17.46
N GLU A 460 -0.79 25.22 16.90
CA GLU A 460 0.51 25.91 16.96
C GLU A 460 0.55 26.93 18.11
N SER A 461 -0.51 27.74 18.24
CA SER A 461 -0.58 28.79 19.28
C SER A 461 -1.13 28.32 20.63
N GLY A 462 -1.83 27.19 20.68
CA GLY A 462 -2.47 26.66 21.89
C GLY A 462 -3.70 27.47 22.35
N VAL A 463 -4.28 28.30 21.46
CA VAL A 463 -5.42 29.18 21.76
C VAL A 463 -6.72 28.55 21.26
N GLU A 464 -7.81 28.64 22.04
CA GLU A 464 -9.13 28.14 21.62
C GLU A 464 -9.60 28.86 20.35
N CYS A 465 -10.00 28.08 19.33
CA CYS A 465 -10.50 28.60 18.06
C CYS A 465 -11.87 29.28 18.25
N PRO A 466 -12.13 30.40 17.54
CA PRO A 466 -13.48 30.95 17.47
C PRO A 466 -14.42 29.94 16.80
N ARG A 467 -15.72 30.01 17.13
CA ARG A 467 -16.76 29.15 16.55
C ARG A 467 -16.69 29.16 15.02
N GLY A 468 -16.80 27.98 14.43
CA GLY A 468 -16.69 27.79 12.99
C GLY A 468 -15.25 27.76 12.43
N LYS A 469 -14.19 28.10 13.19
CA LYS A 469 -12.81 27.83 12.75
C LYS A 469 -12.42 26.40 13.10
N ILE A 470 -11.82 25.68 12.15
CA ILE A 470 -11.26 24.34 12.35
C ILE A 470 -10.01 24.41 13.26
N GLY A 471 -9.82 23.39 14.08
CA GLY A 471 -8.65 23.24 14.94
C GLY A 471 -8.49 21.81 15.46
N GLU A 472 -7.49 21.58 16.31
CA GLU A 472 -7.29 20.30 16.97
C GLU A 472 -8.36 20.08 18.06
N ILE A 473 -8.92 18.87 18.12
CA ILE A 473 -9.85 18.46 19.17
C ILE A 473 -9.04 18.22 20.44
N TRP A 474 -9.28 19.04 21.46
CA TRP A 474 -8.69 18.92 22.79
C TRP A 474 -9.77 18.40 23.76
N VAL A 475 -9.44 17.41 24.59
CA VAL A 475 -10.38 16.73 25.49
C VAL A 475 -9.91 16.78 26.94
N ALA A 476 -10.75 17.23 27.86
CA ALA A 476 -10.57 17.09 29.31
C ALA A 476 -11.77 16.36 29.92
N GLY A 477 -11.61 15.75 31.10
CA GLY A 477 -12.68 14.97 31.76
C GLY A 477 -12.15 13.74 32.46
N ARG A 478 -12.94 13.11 33.36
CA ARG A 478 -12.54 11.87 34.06
C ARG A 478 -12.21 10.70 33.14
N SER A 479 -12.72 10.71 31.91
CA SER A 479 -12.41 9.69 30.90
C SER A 479 -11.01 9.82 30.28
N VAL A 480 -10.29 10.92 30.49
CA VAL A 480 -8.92 11.08 29.94
C VAL A 480 -7.96 10.18 30.72
N SER A 481 -7.29 9.27 30.00
CA SER A 481 -6.32 8.32 30.57
C SER A 481 -5.14 9.04 31.25
N SER A 482 -4.43 8.34 32.13
CA SER A 482 -3.28 8.93 32.86
C SER A 482 -2.02 9.14 32.01
N GLY A 483 -2.11 9.01 30.68
CA GLY A 483 -1.01 9.09 29.73
C GLY A 483 -0.50 7.72 29.25
N TYR A 484 0.66 7.72 28.60
CA TYR A 484 1.36 6.50 28.19
C TYR A 484 2.31 5.99 29.28
N TRP A 485 2.40 4.67 29.40
CA TRP A 485 3.25 3.97 30.36
C TRP A 485 4.74 4.28 30.13
N GLN A 486 5.41 4.75 31.18
CA GLN A 486 6.84 5.11 31.17
C GLN A 486 7.27 6.04 30.02
N ARG A 487 6.48 7.07 29.68
CA ARG A 487 6.87 8.14 28.72
C ARG A 487 6.54 9.55 29.28
N PRO A 488 7.21 10.01 30.36
CA PRO A 488 6.82 11.23 31.09
C PRO A 488 6.82 12.50 30.23
N GLU A 489 7.79 12.65 29.33
CA GLU A 489 7.91 13.80 28.41
C GLU A 489 6.75 13.85 27.41
N LEU A 490 6.48 12.72 26.73
CA LEU A 490 5.33 12.55 25.83
C LEU A 490 3.98 12.74 26.54
N ASN A 491 3.90 12.36 27.82
CA ASN A 491 2.70 12.58 28.62
C ASN A 491 2.48 14.07 28.92
N GLN A 492 3.55 14.81 29.23
CA GLN A 492 3.47 16.26 29.42
C GLN A 492 3.11 16.98 28.10
N GLU A 493 3.67 16.55 26.97
CA GLU A 493 3.36 17.08 25.63
C GLU A 493 1.90 16.86 25.23
N ILE A 494 1.34 15.66 25.47
CA ILE A 494 0.03 15.26 24.93
C ILE A 494 -1.11 15.48 25.93
N PHE A 495 -0.90 15.24 27.23
CA PHE A 495 -1.94 15.28 28.27
C PHE A 495 -1.82 16.47 29.22
N GLY A 496 -0.69 17.18 29.22
CA GLY A 496 -0.38 18.27 30.17
C GLY A 496 -0.78 19.67 29.71
N ASN A 497 -1.69 19.80 28.73
CA ASN A 497 -1.95 21.07 28.04
C ASN A 497 -3.02 21.90 28.75
N GLN A 498 -2.71 23.14 29.12
CA GLN A 498 -3.60 23.98 29.94
C GLN A 498 -4.21 25.13 29.12
N LEU A 499 -5.54 25.16 29.01
CA LEU A 499 -6.26 26.32 28.46
C LEU A 499 -6.58 27.36 29.56
N PRO A 500 -6.64 28.67 29.22
CA PRO A 500 -7.00 29.71 30.18
C PRO A 500 -8.40 29.49 30.78
N GLY A 501 -8.48 29.45 32.11
CA GLY A 501 -9.75 29.34 32.84
C GLY A 501 -10.34 27.93 32.96
N ALA A 502 -9.69 26.90 32.41
CA ALA A 502 -10.12 25.50 32.58
C ALA A 502 -9.58 24.88 33.89
N GLU A 503 -10.38 24.07 34.57
CA GLU A 503 -10.01 23.44 35.85
C GLU A 503 -9.07 22.23 35.71
N ARG A 504 -8.91 21.71 34.50
CA ARG A 504 -8.18 20.46 34.20
C ARG A 504 -7.32 20.63 32.94
N PRO A 505 -6.19 19.91 32.83
CA PRO A 505 -5.42 19.87 31.60
C PRO A 505 -6.14 19.00 30.53
N PHE A 506 -5.78 19.23 29.28
CA PHE A 506 -6.36 18.61 28.08
C PHE A 506 -5.40 17.61 27.43
N LEU A 507 -6.00 16.50 26.99
CA LEU A 507 -5.48 15.60 25.97
C LEU A 507 -5.59 16.27 24.59
N ARG A 508 -4.45 16.42 23.91
CA ARG A 508 -4.35 16.69 22.48
C ARG A 508 -4.60 15.40 21.71
N THR A 509 -5.74 15.27 21.05
CA THR A 509 -6.10 14.02 20.35
C THR A 509 -5.30 13.79 19.07
N GLY A 510 -4.72 14.84 18.48
CA GLY A 510 -4.17 14.82 17.12
C GLY A 510 -5.24 14.82 16.01
N ASP A 511 -6.52 14.79 16.36
CA ASP A 511 -7.64 14.86 15.42
C ASP A 511 -8.07 16.32 15.20
N LEU A 512 -8.57 16.62 14.00
CA LEU A 512 -9.12 17.94 13.65
C LEU A 512 -10.64 17.92 13.75
N GLY A 513 -11.23 19.02 14.21
CA GLY A 513 -12.66 19.19 14.37
C GLY A 513 -13.10 20.64 14.32
N VAL A 514 -14.41 20.85 14.29
CA VAL A 514 -15.04 22.18 14.33
C VAL A 514 -16.41 22.13 15.00
N THR A 515 -16.84 23.27 15.57
CA THR A 515 -18.17 23.44 16.14
C THR A 515 -18.70 24.86 15.98
N ASP A 516 -19.99 24.97 15.70
CA ASP A 516 -20.84 26.16 15.77
C ASP A 516 -21.51 26.33 17.16
N GLY A 517 -21.44 25.29 17.99
CA GLY A 517 -22.19 25.12 19.24
C GLY A 517 -23.44 24.21 19.13
N ALA A 518 -23.78 23.73 17.93
CA ALA A 518 -24.82 22.72 17.74
C ALA A 518 -24.30 21.32 18.08
N GLY A 519 -23.11 20.96 17.60
CA GLY A 519 -22.43 19.67 17.82
C GLY A 519 -20.99 19.66 17.30
N LEU A 520 -20.36 18.48 17.29
CA LEU A 520 -18.98 18.26 16.87
C LEU A 520 -18.93 17.63 15.48
N LEU A 521 -18.37 18.35 14.52
CA LEU A 521 -17.97 17.80 13.23
C LEU A 521 -16.49 17.39 13.32
N VAL A 522 -16.19 16.12 13.05
CA VAL A 522 -14.83 15.59 13.00
C VAL A 522 -14.31 15.73 11.57
N ILE A 523 -13.24 16.50 11.40
CA ILE A 523 -12.70 16.89 10.09
C ILE A 523 -11.61 15.92 9.60
N GLY A 524 -10.87 15.26 10.51
CA GLY A 524 -9.86 14.25 10.14
C GLY A 524 -8.78 14.09 11.20
N ARG A 525 -7.58 13.65 10.80
CA ARG A 525 -6.37 13.71 11.65
C ARG A 525 -5.43 14.81 11.17
N ARG A 526 -4.84 15.58 12.09
CA ARG A 526 -3.83 16.61 11.73
C ARG A 526 -2.62 16.00 11.01
N LYS A 527 -2.25 14.77 11.36
CA LYS A 527 -1.12 14.06 10.73
C LYS A 527 -1.49 13.34 9.42
N ASP A 528 -2.77 13.13 9.13
CA ASP A 528 -3.22 12.54 7.86
C ASP A 528 -3.50 13.62 6.79
N LEU A 529 -3.45 14.91 7.15
CA LEU A 529 -3.78 16.04 6.27
C LEU A 529 -2.82 16.12 5.07
N ILE A 530 -3.36 16.35 3.88
CA ILE A 530 -2.61 16.45 2.61
C ILE A 530 -2.49 17.94 2.27
N ILE A 531 -1.29 18.49 2.08
CA ILE A 531 -1.07 19.95 1.97
C ILE A 531 -0.41 20.31 0.64
N ILE A 532 -1.03 19.87 -0.45
CA ILE A 532 -0.47 20.00 -1.79
C ILE A 532 -0.57 21.47 -2.24
N ARG A 533 0.59 22.07 -2.54
CA ARG A 533 0.75 23.48 -2.97
C ARG A 533 0.23 24.52 -1.97
N GLY A 534 0.10 24.16 -0.69
CA GLY A 534 -0.41 25.05 0.36
C GLY A 534 -1.94 25.12 0.48
N VAL A 535 -2.67 24.24 -0.22
CA VAL A 535 -4.10 24.01 0.00
C VAL A 535 -4.27 22.75 0.85
N ASN A 536 -5.14 22.82 1.87
CA ASN A 536 -5.42 21.67 2.74
C ASN A 536 -6.48 20.77 2.09
N TYR A 537 -6.15 19.51 1.88
CA TYR A 537 -7.07 18.48 1.41
C TYR A 537 -7.24 17.41 2.49
N TYR A 538 -8.48 17.12 2.88
CA TYR A 538 -8.77 16.05 3.84
C TYR A 538 -8.87 14.71 3.09
N PRO A 539 -8.07 13.68 3.46
CA PRO A 539 -8.05 12.40 2.74
C PRO A 539 -9.42 11.79 2.53
N GLN A 540 -10.28 11.90 3.54
CA GLN A 540 -11.57 11.25 3.59
C GLN A 540 -12.61 11.83 2.62
N ASP A 541 -12.41 13.04 2.10
CA ASP A 541 -13.31 13.65 1.11
C ASP A 541 -12.91 13.16 -0.31
N ILE A 542 -11.61 12.96 -0.52
CA ILE A 542 -11.04 12.31 -1.71
C ILE A 542 -11.41 10.82 -1.74
N GLU A 543 -11.33 10.13 -0.59
CA GLU A 543 -11.82 8.75 -0.44
C GLU A 543 -13.35 8.63 -0.56
N GLU A 544 -14.10 9.73 -0.52
CA GLU A 544 -15.56 9.74 -0.75
C GLU A 544 -15.85 9.91 -2.24
N ALA A 545 -15.23 10.90 -2.88
CA ALA A 545 -15.26 11.10 -4.32
C ALA A 545 -14.82 9.85 -5.11
N ALA A 546 -13.81 9.12 -4.62
CA ALA A 546 -13.38 7.85 -5.22
C ALA A 546 -14.44 6.73 -5.12
N ARG A 547 -15.18 6.64 -4.02
CA ARG A 547 -16.22 5.61 -3.84
C ARG A 547 -17.52 5.91 -4.58
N ALA A 548 -17.86 7.19 -4.74
CA ALA A 548 -19.08 7.64 -5.41
C ALA A 548 -19.14 7.29 -6.91
N VAL A 549 -18.00 6.93 -7.52
CA VAL A 549 -17.87 6.61 -8.95
C VAL A 549 -18.66 5.38 -9.39
N ASP A 550 -18.80 4.38 -8.51
CA ASP A 550 -19.58 3.18 -8.81
C ASP A 550 -20.34 2.72 -7.57
N SER A 551 -21.61 2.36 -7.71
CA SER A 551 -22.45 1.96 -6.58
C SER A 551 -21.93 0.72 -5.86
N GLU A 552 -21.12 -0.11 -6.52
CA GLU A 552 -20.46 -1.27 -5.91
C GLU A 552 -19.15 -0.91 -5.17
N LEU A 553 -18.62 0.31 -5.32
CA LEU A 553 -17.47 0.84 -4.56
C LEU A 553 -17.86 1.65 -3.32
N SER A 554 -19.08 2.15 -3.23
CA SER A 554 -19.64 2.95 -2.12
C SER A 554 -19.24 2.51 -0.69
N THR A 555 -18.99 1.21 -0.49
CA THR A 555 -18.60 0.54 0.77
C THR A 555 -17.13 0.14 0.86
N SER A 556 -16.43 0.11 -0.27
CA SER A 556 -15.15 -0.56 -0.41
C SER A 556 -14.01 0.26 0.23
N PRO A 557 -13.17 -0.33 1.10
CA PRO A 557 -12.13 0.41 1.81
C PRO A 557 -11.19 1.19 0.88
N THR A 558 -11.02 2.48 1.15
CA THR A 558 -10.33 3.45 0.28
C THR A 558 -9.42 4.32 1.13
N ALA A 559 -8.15 4.50 0.75
CA ALA A 559 -7.15 5.32 1.43
C ALA A 559 -6.72 6.49 0.53
N ALA A 560 -6.61 7.71 1.05
CA ALA A 560 -5.86 8.78 0.41
C ALA A 560 -4.72 9.28 1.30
N PHE A 561 -3.62 9.73 0.70
CA PHE A 561 -2.48 10.33 1.41
C PHE A 561 -1.53 11.08 0.47
N ALA A 562 -0.68 11.93 1.04
CA ALA A 562 0.40 12.61 0.33
C ALA A 562 1.65 11.74 0.23
N VAL A 563 2.33 11.78 -0.92
CA VAL A 563 3.69 11.26 -1.12
C VAL A 563 4.56 12.39 -1.67
N GLU A 564 5.73 12.62 -1.08
CA GLU A 564 6.69 13.57 -1.63
C GLU A 564 7.38 13.01 -2.88
N SER A 565 7.69 13.93 -3.80
CA SER A 565 8.39 13.64 -5.04
C SER A 565 9.33 14.80 -5.38
N GLY A 566 10.21 14.63 -6.37
CA GLY A 566 11.02 15.73 -6.91
C GLY A 566 10.24 16.90 -7.54
N ALA A 567 8.90 16.85 -7.55
CA ALA A 567 7.99 17.91 -7.97
C ALA A 567 7.11 18.47 -6.82
N GLY A 568 7.39 18.09 -5.56
CA GLY A 568 6.58 18.39 -4.37
C GLY A 568 5.64 17.26 -3.97
N GLU A 569 4.73 17.51 -3.02
CA GLU A 569 3.69 16.56 -2.60
C GLU A 569 2.76 16.17 -3.76
N GLN A 570 2.48 14.87 -3.85
CA GLN A 570 1.58 14.23 -4.82
C GLN A 570 0.44 13.52 -4.09
N LEU A 571 -0.78 13.60 -4.62
CA LEU A 571 -1.94 12.90 -4.09
C LEU A 571 -1.96 11.45 -4.57
N ILE A 572 -1.99 10.50 -3.65
CA ILE A 572 -2.16 9.07 -3.90
C ILE A 572 -3.50 8.63 -3.32
N VAL A 573 -4.26 7.85 -4.09
CA VAL A 573 -5.48 7.14 -3.64
C VAL A 573 -5.23 5.63 -3.79
N LEU A 574 -5.73 4.82 -2.86
CA LEU A 574 -5.84 3.36 -2.96
C LEU A 574 -7.30 2.96 -2.75
N GLN A 575 -7.81 1.97 -3.48
CA GLN A 575 -9.22 1.57 -3.52
C GLN A 575 -9.34 0.05 -3.52
N GLU A 576 -9.92 -0.58 -2.50
CA GLU A 576 -10.27 -2.00 -2.60
C GLU A 576 -11.33 -2.22 -3.68
N LEU A 577 -11.15 -3.25 -4.51
CA LEU A 577 -12.06 -3.57 -5.61
C LEU A 577 -12.74 -4.94 -5.41
N PRO A 578 -14.09 -5.00 -5.35
CA PRO A 578 -14.82 -6.26 -5.32
C PRO A 578 -14.52 -7.14 -6.55
N ARG A 579 -14.41 -8.47 -6.35
CA ARG A 579 -14.06 -9.41 -7.44
C ARG A 579 -14.97 -9.32 -8.68
N ARG A 580 -16.24 -8.93 -8.52
CA ARG A 580 -17.21 -8.71 -9.61
C ARG A 580 -16.93 -7.49 -10.49
N LEU A 581 -16.24 -6.48 -9.96
CA LEU A 581 -15.80 -5.30 -10.70
C LEU A 581 -14.42 -5.45 -11.35
N LYS A 582 -13.73 -6.59 -11.19
CA LYS A 582 -12.35 -6.76 -11.69
C LYS A 582 -12.21 -6.39 -13.17
N ASP A 583 -13.20 -6.74 -13.99
CA ASP A 583 -13.14 -6.54 -15.44
C ASP A 583 -13.52 -5.10 -15.86
N ARG A 584 -13.93 -4.25 -14.90
CA ARG A 584 -14.15 -2.80 -15.03
C ARG A 584 -13.13 -1.97 -14.24
N ALA A 585 -12.05 -2.58 -13.75
CA ALA A 585 -11.08 -1.95 -12.86
C ALA A 585 -10.47 -0.65 -13.44
N ASP A 586 -10.06 -0.64 -14.71
CA ASP A 586 -9.50 0.55 -15.38
C ASP A 586 -10.54 1.65 -15.64
N GLU A 587 -11.75 1.27 -16.07
CA GLU A 587 -12.88 2.18 -16.28
C GLU A 587 -13.16 2.97 -14.99
N ILE A 588 -13.20 2.25 -13.87
CA ILE A 588 -13.45 2.80 -12.54
C ILE A 588 -12.25 3.61 -12.04
N ALA A 589 -11.01 3.14 -12.18
CA ALA A 589 -9.82 3.89 -11.74
C ALA A 589 -9.63 5.21 -12.51
N ALA A 590 -9.92 5.22 -13.81
CA ALA A 590 -9.94 6.43 -14.64
C ALA A 590 -11.10 7.36 -14.26
N ALA A 591 -12.27 6.82 -13.93
CA ALA A 591 -13.40 7.61 -13.46
C ALA A 591 -13.15 8.19 -12.04
N ILE A 592 -12.46 7.50 -11.14
CA ILE A 592 -11.98 8.05 -9.85
C ILE A 592 -11.02 9.21 -10.08
N SER A 593 -10.04 9.02 -10.98
CA SER A 593 -9.08 10.08 -11.31
C SER A 593 -9.76 11.35 -11.84
N ARG A 594 -10.88 11.18 -12.57
CA ARG A 594 -11.73 12.29 -13.04
C ARG A 594 -12.57 12.88 -11.90
N GLN A 595 -13.29 12.06 -11.14
CA GLN A 595 -14.23 12.49 -10.10
C GLN A 595 -13.52 13.27 -8.98
N VAL A 596 -12.31 12.86 -8.59
CA VAL A 596 -11.52 13.59 -7.59
C VAL A 596 -11.01 14.92 -8.14
N LEU A 597 -10.62 14.98 -9.43
CA LEU A 597 -10.23 16.23 -10.08
C LEU A 597 -11.43 17.21 -10.21
N GLU A 598 -12.61 16.71 -10.59
CA GLU A 598 -13.82 17.51 -10.80
C GLU A 598 -14.46 18.02 -9.49
N LEU A 599 -14.29 17.30 -8.36
CA LEU A 599 -14.84 17.71 -7.06
C LEU A 599 -13.85 18.48 -6.17
N HIS A 600 -12.53 18.28 -6.33
CA HIS A 600 -11.53 18.81 -5.40
C HIS A 600 -10.44 19.68 -6.07
N ASP A 601 -10.57 19.99 -7.38
CA ASP A 601 -9.56 20.73 -8.17
C ASP A 601 -8.15 20.10 -8.17
N ILE A 602 -8.02 18.84 -7.75
CA ILE A 602 -6.76 18.11 -7.65
C ILE A 602 -6.88 16.71 -8.26
N ALA A 603 -6.06 16.43 -9.28
CA ALA A 603 -5.95 15.07 -9.81
C ALA A 603 -5.11 14.21 -8.85
N PRO A 604 -5.60 13.00 -8.46
CA PRO A 604 -4.72 11.96 -7.96
C PRO A 604 -3.60 11.73 -8.96
N THR A 605 -2.36 11.75 -8.47
CA THR A 605 -1.20 11.33 -9.27
C THR A 605 -1.15 9.80 -9.36
N ASP A 606 -1.91 9.10 -8.53
CA ASP A 606 -2.16 7.65 -8.60
C ASP A 606 -3.49 7.25 -7.95
N VAL A 607 -4.15 6.22 -8.48
CA VAL A 607 -5.38 5.59 -7.94
C VAL A 607 -5.22 4.07 -7.99
N VAL A 608 -4.80 3.47 -6.89
CA VAL A 608 -4.40 2.07 -6.73
C VAL A 608 -5.56 1.17 -6.35
N MET A 609 -6.21 0.59 -7.35
CA MET A 609 -7.18 -0.50 -7.18
C MET A 609 -6.49 -1.75 -6.60
N VAL A 610 -6.74 -2.08 -5.33
CA VAL A 610 -6.16 -3.25 -4.65
C VAL A 610 -7.18 -4.36 -4.42
N GLN A 611 -6.71 -5.58 -4.18
CA GLN A 611 -7.55 -6.75 -3.93
C GLN A 611 -8.44 -6.54 -2.70
N ALA A 612 -9.73 -6.86 -2.81
CA ALA A 612 -10.66 -6.77 -1.67
C ALA A 612 -10.11 -7.46 -0.41
N ASN A 613 -10.20 -6.76 0.73
CA ASN A 613 -9.66 -7.11 2.05
C ASN A 613 -8.12 -7.02 2.21
N SER A 614 -7.39 -6.31 1.34
CA SER A 614 -5.93 -6.18 1.42
C SER A 614 -5.38 -4.92 2.09
N LEU A 615 -6.13 -3.81 2.16
CA LEU A 615 -5.57 -2.57 2.72
C LEU A 615 -5.27 -2.73 4.22
N PRO A 616 -4.11 -2.24 4.70
CA PRO A 616 -3.76 -2.20 6.11
C PRO A 616 -4.87 -1.61 6.99
N LYS A 617 -5.43 -2.44 7.87
CA LYS A 617 -6.50 -2.07 8.83
C LYS A 617 -6.09 -2.43 10.25
N THR A 618 -6.63 -1.73 11.24
CA THR A 618 -6.49 -2.10 12.66
C THR A 618 -7.23 -3.42 12.93
N SER A 619 -7.03 -4.05 14.09
CA SER A 619 -7.84 -5.22 14.47
C SER A 619 -9.32 -4.87 14.73
N SER A 620 -9.63 -3.59 14.88
CA SER A 620 -11.00 -3.04 14.89
C SER A 620 -11.52 -2.67 13.48
N GLY A 621 -10.73 -2.90 12.42
CA GLY A 621 -11.13 -2.72 11.01
C GLY A 621 -10.92 -1.33 10.42
N LYS A 622 -10.60 -0.32 11.24
CA LYS A 622 -10.27 1.04 10.78
C LYS A 622 -9.09 1.02 9.82
N LEU A 623 -9.11 1.85 8.79
CA LEU A 623 -7.99 1.99 7.86
C LEU A 623 -6.73 2.60 8.52
N GLN A 624 -5.54 2.12 8.16
CA GLN A 624 -4.26 2.65 8.65
C GLN A 624 -3.54 3.44 7.54
N ARG A 625 -3.91 4.71 7.31
CA ARG A 625 -3.38 5.52 6.18
C ARG A 625 -1.85 5.56 6.09
N PHE A 626 -1.15 5.66 7.23
CA PHE A 626 0.32 5.53 7.27
C PHE A 626 0.81 4.18 6.77
N ALA A 627 0.27 3.06 7.28
CA ALA A 627 0.67 1.74 6.78
C ALA A 627 0.25 1.50 5.32
N CYS A 628 -0.82 2.13 4.84
CA CYS A 628 -1.18 2.16 3.42
C CYS A 628 -0.14 2.94 2.57
N ARG A 629 0.32 4.10 3.06
CA ARG A 629 1.39 4.90 2.45
C ARG A 629 2.73 4.17 2.44
N ASP A 630 3.09 3.54 3.55
CA ASP A 630 4.32 2.77 3.68
C ASP A 630 4.26 1.52 2.78
N ALA A 631 3.12 0.82 2.71
CA ALA A 631 2.93 -0.29 1.79
C ALA A 631 2.97 0.16 0.31
N TYR A 632 2.47 1.36 -0.01
CA TYR A 632 2.59 1.95 -1.34
C TYR A 632 4.05 2.28 -1.70
N LEU A 633 4.76 3.00 -0.81
CA LEU A 633 6.16 3.39 -1.01
C LEU A 633 7.12 2.21 -1.08
N ASN A 634 6.83 1.11 -0.36
CA ASN A 634 7.67 -0.08 -0.31
C ASN A 634 7.20 -1.22 -1.24
N GLY A 635 6.21 -1.01 -2.13
CA GLY A 635 5.75 -2.07 -3.06
C GLY A 635 5.18 -3.32 -2.36
N ASN A 636 4.41 -3.11 -1.29
CA ASN A 636 3.85 -4.16 -0.42
C ASN A 636 2.30 -4.12 -0.39
N LEU A 637 1.68 -3.80 -1.53
CA LEU A 637 0.21 -3.74 -1.69
C LEU A 637 -0.28 -4.82 -2.65
N LYS A 638 -1.46 -5.37 -2.38
CA LYS A 638 -2.12 -6.34 -3.28
C LYS A 638 -2.76 -5.67 -4.49
N VAL A 639 -1.99 -4.95 -5.28
CA VAL A 639 -2.50 -4.12 -6.36
C VAL A 639 -3.08 -5.01 -7.47
N MET A 640 -4.33 -4.73 -7.84
CA MET A 640 -4.99 -5.28 -9.02
C MET A 640 -4.71 -4.40 -10.25
N ILE A 641 -4.80 -3.07 -10.09
CA ILE A 641 -4.51 -2.00 -11.05
C ILE A 641 -4.10 -0.74 -10.26
N SER A 642 -3.34 0.20 -10.81
CA SER A 642 -3.36 1.59 -10.32
C SER A 642 -3.40 2.58 -11.48
N THR A 643 -3.70 3.87 -11.34
CA THR A 643 -3.57 4.78 -12.50
C THR A 643 -2.13 5.20 -12.82
N LYS A 644 -1.15 5.02 -11.91
CA LYS A 644 0.26 4.88 -12.32
C LYS A 644 0.59 3.49 -12.88
N GLN A 645 -0.23 2.46 -12.65
CA GLN A 645 0.14 1.05 -12.88
C GLN A 645 -0.65 0.33 -14.01
N SER A 646 -1.77 0.85 -14.48
CA SER A 646 -2.18 0.80 -15.90
C SER A 646 -1.55 1.95 -16.70
N LEU A 647 -0.60 2.67 -16.09
CA LEU A 647 0.54 3.31 -16.74
C LEU A 647 1.91 2.64 -16.43
N GLY A 648 1.99 1.50 -15.69
CA GLY A 648 3.30 0.98 -15.20
C GLY A 648 3.38 0.05 -13.97
N ILE A 649 2.49 -0.94 -13.85
CA ILE A 649 2.49 -2.17 -13.04
C ILE A 649 2.70 -2.19 -11.50
N ALA A 650 1.78 -2.95 -10.89
CA ALA A 650 1.75 -3.51 -9.55
C ALA A 650 2.94 -4.43 -9.24
N ASP A 651 3.54 -4.31 -8.06
CA ASP A 651 4.26 -5.43 -7.45
C ASP A 651 3.65 -5.74 -6.07
N ASP A 652 3.52 -7.04 -5.83
CA ASP A 652 3.00 -7.75 -4.65
C ASP A 652 4.10 -8.83 -4.40
N GLN A 653 4.30 -9.50 -3.26
CA GLN A 653 3.33 -10.10 -2.37
C GLN A 653 4.06 -10.76 -1.17
N GLU A 654 3.32 -10.97 -0.07
CA GLU A 654 3.50 -12.02 0.96
C GLU A 654 4.92 -12.52 1.36
N ALA A 655 5.37 -12.26 2.59
CA ALA A 655 5.07 -13.07 3.79
C ALA A 655 5.44 -14.58 3.73
N CYS A 656 6.45 -15.02 4.51
CA CYS A 656 6.43 -16.14 5.50
C CYS A 656 7.84 -16.47 6.10
N GLU A 657 8.14 -17.52 6.91
CA GLU A 657 7.44 -18.67 7.58
C GLU A 657 7.67 -18.60 9.13
N SER A 658 7.06 -19.31 10.11
CA SER A 658 6.73 -20.75 10.37
C SER A 658 7.96 -21.64 10.68
N GLN A 659 7.90 -22.89 11.22
CA GLN A 659 6.81 -23.88 11.37
C GLN A 659 7.13 -24.91 12.50
N CYS A 660 6.16 -25.80 12.81
CA CYS A 660 6.24 -27.23 13.25
C CYS A 660 7.46 -27.81 14.04
N GLY A 661 7.31 -28.77 14.97
CA GLY A 661 6.13 -29.51 15.46
C GLY A 661 6.16 -31.03 15.22
N CYS A 662 5.76 -31.83 16.21
CA CYS A 662 5.54 -33.29 16.14
C CYS A 662 4.61 -33.76 17.28
N CYS A 663 3.73 -34.73 17.01
CA CYS A 663 2.81 -35.44 17.94
C CYS A 663 1.89 -34.56 18.86
N ASP A 664 0.72 -35.01 19.31
CA ASP A 664 0.07 -36.33 19.21
C ASP A 664 -1.47 -36.19 19.17
N SER A 665 -2.16 -37.25 18.73
CA SER A 665 -3.60 -37.53 18.93
C SER A 665 -4.68 -36.47 18.59
N CYS A 666 -5.68 -36.91 17.83
CA CYS A 666 -7.04 -36.38 17.61
C CYS A 666 -7.22 -34.90 17.16
N GLU A 667 -8.00 -34.52 16.14
CA GLU A 667 -8.96 -35.20 15.23
C GLU A 667 -8.98 -36.73 15.17
N GLN A 668 -9.79 -37.37 16.02
CA GLN A 668 -10.18 -38.77 15.80
C GLN A 668 -11.42 -38.84 14.89
N SER A 669 -11.30 -38.12 13.77
CA SER A 669 -12.26 -38.04 12.67
C SER A 669 -11.54 -37.91 11.33
N THR A 670 -10.74 -36.86 11.12
CA THR A 670 -10.33 -36.42 9.77
C THR A 670 -8.86 -36.73 9.45
N SER A 671 -7.89 -36.41 10.30
CA SER A 671 -6.49 -36.87 10.14
C SER A 671 -6.40 -38.41 10.00
N ASP A 672 -7.21 -39.13 10.78
CA ASP A 672 -7.32 -40.59 10.74
C ASP A 672 -8.09 -41.12 9.50
N GLN A 673 -8.77 -40.24 8.75
CA GLN A 673 -9.33 -40.52 7.42
C GLN A 673 -8.32 -40.20 6.30
N VAL A 674 -7.64 -39.06 6.35
CA VAL A 674 -6.60 -38.67 5.39
C VAL A 674 -5.46 -39.71 5.40
N MET A 675 -5.01 -40.14 6.58
CA MET A 675 -4.04 -41.24 6.70
C MET A 675 -4.55 -42.56 6.11
N LYS A 676 -5.84 -42.91 6.27
CA LYS A 676 -6.42 -44.12 5.66
C LYS A 676 -6.51 -44.01 4.13
N SER A 677 -6.85 -42.84 3.59
CA SER A 677 -6.85 -42.59 2.13
C SER A 677 -5.45 -42.62 1.54
N VAL A 678 -4.47 -41.96 2.17
CA VAL A 678 -3.05 -42.01 1.72
C VAL A 678 -2.54 -43.44 1.76
N LEU A 679 -2.82 -44.20 2.82
CA LEU A 679 -2.46 -45.62 2.89
C LEU A 679 -3.21 -46.48 1.86
N SER A 680 -4.48 -46.20 1.52
CA SER A 680 -5.19 -46.96 0.49
C SER A 680 -4.66 -46.68 -0.92
N VAL A 681 -4.41 -45.41 -1.27
CA VAL A 681 -3.79 -45.04 -2.56
C VAL A 681 -2.42 -45.69 -2.74
N ILE A 682 -1.58 -45.68 -1.69
CA ILE A 682 -0.27 -46.35 -1.72
C ILE A 682 -0.44 -47.88 -1.87
N VAL A 683 -1.43 -48.51 -1.23
CA VAL A 683 -1.73 -49.94 -1.37
C VAL A 683 -2.27 -50.29 -2.76
N ASP A 684 -3.14 -49.46 -3.35
CA ASP A 684 -3.72 -49.70 -4.67
C ASP A 684 -2.70 -49.59 -5.81
N VAL A 685 -1.67 -48.75 -5.65
CA VAL A 685 -0.52 -48.68 -6.60
C VAL A 685 0.49 -49.80 -6.32
N ALA A 686 1.00 -49.92 -5.08
CA ALA A 686 2.07 -50.86 -4.73
C ALA A 686 1.64 -52.34 -4.72
N LYS A 687 0.34 -52.60 -4.50
CA LYS A 687 -0.32 -53.92 -4.53
C LYS A 687 0.35 -54.92 -3.59
N ASP A 688 0.77 -56.07 -4.11
CA ASP A 688 1.22 -57.23 -3.33
C ASP A 688 2.51 -56.97 -2.51
N ARG A 689 3.25 -55.89 -2.84
CA ARG A 689 4.40 -55.38 -2.07
C ARG A 689 4.00 -54.72 -0.74
N ALA A 690 2.78 -54.18 -0.63
CA ALA A 690 2.32 -53.38 0.51
C ALA A 690 1.85 -54.20 1.74
N LYS A 691 2.06 -55.53 1.77
CA LYS A 691 1.47 -56.45 2.76
C LYS A 691 1.82 -56.22 4.25
N ARG A 692 2.68 -55.25 4.57
CA ARG A 692 3.03 -54.82 5.94
C ARG A 692 3.25 -53.30 6.06
N LEU A 693 2.58 -52.50 5.23
CA LEU A 693 2.76 -51.03 5.22
C LEU A 693 2.30 -50.41 6.55
N THR A 694 3.08 -49.47 7.07
CA THR A 694 2.80 -48.67 8.28
C THR A 694 2.99 -47.18 7.98
N PRO A 695 2.44 -46.26 8.79
CA PRO A 695 2.59 -44.82 8.56
C PRO A 695 4.05 -44.33 8.46
N SER A 696 4.99 -45.03 9.09
CA SER A 696 6.43 -44.74 9.10
C SER A 696 7.27 -45.64 8.18
N THR A 697 6.64 -46.45 7.32
CA THR A 697 7.36 -47.28 6.34
C THR A 697 8.04 -46.39 5.30
N ASN A 698 9.33 -46.58 5.08
CA ASN A 698 10.09 -45.89 4.04
C ASN A 698 9.64 -46.39 2.64
N LEU A 699 9.10 -45.49 1.82
CA LEU A 699 8.57 -45.80 0.49
C LEU A 699 9.67 -46.17 -0.51
N ILE A 700 10.91 -45.77 -0.26
CA ILE A 700 12.07 -46.15 -1.07
C ILE A 700 12.46 -47.62 -0.81
N GLU A 701 12.35 -48.08 0.45
CA GLU A 701 12.65 -49.47 0.84
C GLU A 701 11.60 -50.49 0.35
N LEU A 702 10.40 -50.03 -0.04
CA LEU A 702 9.39 -50.86 -0.69
C LEU A 702 9.71 -51.18 -2.17
N GLY A 703 10.75 -50.56 -2.74
CA GLY A 703 11.11 -50.74 -4.16
C GLY A 703 10.06 -50.17 -5.10
N LEU A 704 9.52 -49.00 -4.77
CA LEU A 704 8.64 -48.21 -5.64
C LEU A 704 9.48 -47.31 -6.56
N ASP A 705 9.24 -47.39 -7.87
CA ASP A 705 10.00 -46.58 -8.82
C ASP A 705 9.55 -45.10 -8.83
N SER A 706 10.14 -44.29 -9.70
CA SER A 706 9.84 -42.86 -9.79
C SER A 706 8.50 -42.54 -10.47
N LEU A 707 7.95 -43.48 -11.24
CA LEU A 707 6.65 -43.35 -11.90
C LEU A 707 5.52 -43.78 -10.94
N GLU A 708 5.70 -44.91 -10.25
CA GLU A 708 4.75 -45.39 -9.22
C GLU A 708 4.54 -44.35 -8.11
N ARG A 709 5.59 -43.60 -7.75
CA ARG A 709 5.48 -42.48 -6.80
C ARG A 709 4.75 -41.27 -7.37
N MET A 710 4.88 -40.97 -8.66
CA MET A 710 4.11 -39.90 -9.31
C MET A 710 2.63 -40.26 -9.49
N GLU A 711 2.29 -41.54 -9.72
CA GLU A 711 0.88 -41.98 -9.70
C GLU A 711 0.24 -41.83 -8.31
N ILE A 712 0.98 -42.17 -7.24
CA ILE A 712 0.52 -41.93 -5.84
C ILE A 712 0.27 -40.45 -5.61
N VAL A 713 1.19 -39.57 -6.03
CA VAL A 713 1.06 -38.11 -5.88
C VAL A 713 -0.15 -37.60 -6.65
N ALA A 714 -0.26 -37.90 -7.95
CA ALA A 714 -1.36 -37.42 -8.79
C ALA A 714 -2.74 -37.93 -8.32
N ALA A 715 -2.83 -39.17 -7.84
CA ALA A 715 -4.06 -39.70 -7.24
C ALA A 715 -4.45 -38.95 -5.95
N LEU A 716 -3.49 -38.46 -5.18
CA LEU A 716 -3.73 -37.62 -4.00
C LEU A 716 -4.04 -36.17 -4.39
N GLU A 717 -3.44 -35.62 -5.44
CA GLU A 717 -3.81 -34.29 -5.97
C GLU A 717 -5.27 -34.26 -6.43
N ASP A 718 -5.73 -35.31 -7.12
CA ASP A 718 -7.12 -35.44 -7.58
C ASP A 718 -8.09 -35.74 -6.42
N GLN A 719 -7.70 -36.64 -5.49
CA GLN A 719 -8.52 -36.99 -4.32
C GLN A 719 -8.69 -35.83 -3.32
N PHE A 720 -7.69 -34.96 -3.17
CA PHE A 720 -7.70 -33.84 -2.22
C PHE A 720 -7.77 -32.45 -2.88
N GLY A 721 -7.87 -32.37 -4.21
CA GLY A 721 -8.15 -31.15 -4.96
C GLY A 721 -7.06 -30.07 -4.92
N THR A 722 -5.80 -30.46 -4.65
CA THR A 722 -4.68 -29.54 -4.46
C THR A 722 -3.41 -30.07 -5.13
N ARG A 723 -2.67 -29.18 -5.80
CA ARG A 723 -1.38 -29.48 -6.44
C ARG A 723 -0.21 -29.24 -5.47
N PHE A 724 0.75 -30.17 -5.43
CA PHE A 724 1.95 -30.06 -4.60
C PHE A 724 3.11 -29.39 -5.38
N PRO A 725 3.95 -28.55 -4.75
CA PRO A 725 5.15 -28.00 -5.41
C PRO A 725 6.21 -29.07 -5.68
N GLU A 726 6.92 -28.99 -6.82
CA GLU A 726 7.99 -29.94 -7.18
C GLU A 726 9.04 -30.14 -6.07
N GLU A 727 9.40 -29.05 -5.38
CA GLU A 727 10.37 -29.04 -4.28
C GLU A 727 9.89 -29.86 -3.07
N THR A 728 8.58 -29.85 -2.79
CA THR A 728 8.00 -30.60 -1.65
C THR A 728 7.93 -32.11 -1.93
N LEU A 729 7.96 -32.54 -3.18
CA LEU A 729 7.90 -33.96 -3.57
C LEU A 729 9.20 -34.74 -3.29
N LEU A 730 10.34 -34.04 -3.19
CA LEU A 730 11.63 -34.68 -2.96
C LEU A 730 11.83 -35.14 -1.51
N ASP A 731 11.25 -34.43 -0.54
CA ASP A 731 11.38 -34.71 0.91
C ASP A 731 10.33 -35.73 1.45
N MET A 732 9.40 -36.21 0.61
CA MET A 732 8.40 -37.19 1.02
C MET A 732 8.95 -38.62 0.99
N HIS A 733 9.32 -39.17 2.15
CA HIS A 733 9.92 -40.51 2.25
C HIS A 733 9.02 -41.57 2.90
N THR A 734 8.03 -41.18 3.71
CA THR A 734 7.04 -42.08 4.34
C THR A 734 5.60 -41.63 4.08
N PRO A 735 4.58 -42.50 4.26
CA PRO A 735 3.17 -42.09 4.23
C PRO A 735 2.85 -40.94 5.19
N SER A 736 3.52 -40.88 6.35
CA SER A 736 3.36 -39.78 7.30
C SER A 736 3.88 -38.46 6.76
N ASP A 737 4.91 -38.45 5.92
CA ASP A 737 5.45 -37.23 5.32
C ASP A 737 4.53 -36.70 4.23
N ILE A 738 3.87 -37.58 3.48
CA ILE A 738 2.82 -37.23 2.51
C ILE A 738 1.62 -36.59 3.24
N VAL A 739 1.12 -37.22 4.30
CA VAL A 739 0.04 -36.65 5.14
C VAL A 739 0.47 -35.32 5.78
N ARG A 740 1.73 -35.20 6.21
CA ARG A 740 2.31 -33.98 6.78
C ARG A 740 2.38 -32.86 5.74
N ALA A 741 2.80 -33.14 4.51
CA ALA A 741 2.89 -32.17 3.43
C ALA A 741 1.51 -31.64 3.01
N ILE A 742 0.52 -32.53 2.86
CA ILE A 742 -0.90 -32.17 2.69
C ILE A 742 -1.33 -31.22 3.82
N GLY A 743 -1.08 -31.59 5.08
CA GLY A 743 -1.41 -30.76 6.24
C GLY A 743 -0.64 -29.44 6.35
N VAL A 744 0.59 -29.37 5.84
CA VAL A 744 1.46 -28.17 5.85
C VAL A 744 1.04 -27.16 4.79
N GLN A 745 0.75 -27.62 3.57
CA GLN A 745 0.27 -26.75 2.49
C GLN A 745 -1.13 -26.19 2.79
N MET A 746 -1.90 -26.86 3.66
CA MET A 746 -3.15 -26.36 4.24
C MET A 746 -2.96 -25.44 5.48
N ALA A 747 -1.72 -25.10 5.90
CA ALA A 747 -1.45 -24.44 7.20
C ALA A 747 -0.48 -23.24 7.23
N GLY A 748 0.14 -22.85 6.11
CA GLY A 748 0.78 -21.51 5.94
C GLY A 748 -0.25 -20.43 5.55
N LYS A 749 -0.08 -19.10 5.73
CA LYS A 749 1.12 -18.25 5.89
C LYS A 749 0.85 -17.05 6.84
N THR A 750 1.86 -16.25 7.27
CA THR A 750 1.58 -14.95 7.96
C THR A 750 2.68 -13.85 8.17
N GLN A 751 3.99 -14.01 8.00
CA GLN A 751 5.04 -13.24 8.77
C GLN A 751 4.94 -11.72 9.07
N GLN A 752 5.62 -11.29 10.16
CA GLN A 752 5.82 -9.90 10.60
C GLN A 752 7.29 -9.46 10.50
N GLY A 753 7.52 -8.17 10.73
CA GLY A 753 8.82 -7.58 10.99
C GLY A 753 8.73 -6.61 12.17
N GLU A 754 9.88 -6.12 12.63
CA GLU A 754 9.94 -5.11 13.68
C GLU A 754 9.49 -3.72 13.19
N ARG A 755 9.70 -2.70 14.02
CA ARG A 755 9.18 -1.35 13.83
C ARG A 755 10.28 -0.38 14.29
N ARG A 756 10.73 0.48 13.38
CA ARG A 756 11.99 1.23 13.42
C ARG A 756 11.77 2.70 13.83
N GLU A 757 12.75 3.27 14.52
CA GLU A 757 12.82 4.70 14.85
C GLU A 757 13.10 5.49 13.56
N VAL A 758 12.34 6.56 13.30
CA VAL A 758 12.45 7.35 12.06
C VAL A 758 13.67 8.27 12.20
N GLU A 759 14.78 7.88 11.59
CA GLU A 759 16.05 8.61 11.68
C GLU A 759 16.03 9.89 10.83
N LEU A 760 16.99 10.78 11.08
CA LEU A 760 17.17 12.02 10.30
C LEU A 760 17.16 11.78 8.79
N GLY A 761 17.74 10.66 8.35
CA GLY A 761 17.80 10.27 6.94
C GLY A 761 16.54 9.65 6.36
N ASP A 762 15.57 9.25 7.17
CA ASP A 762 14.29 8.74 6.68
C ASP A 762 13.32 9.89 6.30
N TYR A 763 13.73 11.16 6.46
CA TYR A 763 12.95 12.35 6.06
C TYR A 763 13.77 13.55 5.57
N ASP A 764 15.00 13.79 6.01
CA ASP A 764 15.93 14.69 5.32
C ASP A 764 16.72 13.88 4.28
N PHE A 765 16.44 14.11 3.00
CA PHE A 765 17.11 13.40 1.91
C PHE A 765 18.63 13.60 1.91
N ALA A 766 19.14 14.75 2.39
CA ALA A 766 20.58 14.97 2.50
C ALA A 766 21.25 14.05 3.54
N GLU A 767 20.47 13.53 4.48
CA GLU A 767 20.92 12.67 5.57
C GLU A 767 20.52 11.19 5.38
N SER A 768 19.82 10.88 4.28
CA SER A 768 19.37 9.54 3.92
C SER A 768 20.53 8.54 3.78
N PRO A 769 20.37 7.27 4.19
CA PRO A 769 21.39 6.24 3.99
C PRO A 769 21.87 6.16 2.54
N GLU A 770 20.96 6.34 1.58
CA GLU A 770 21.18 6.29 0.14
C GLU A 770 22.01 7.49 -0.35
N TYR A 771 21.62 8.72 0.00
CA TYR A 771 22.35 9.91 -0.40
C TYR A 771 23.69 10.03 0.33
N ARG A 772 23.74 9.71 1.64
CA ARG A 772 25.00 9.61 2.38
C ARG A 772 25.90 8.51 1.83
N GLN A 773 25.37 7.40 1.33
CA GLN A 773 26.17 6.38 0.63
C GLN A 773 26.72 6.91 -0.70
N LEU A 774 25.92 7.63 -1.49
CA LEU A 774 26.41 8.32 -2.68
C LEU A 774 27.52 9.33 -2.34
N GLN A 775 27.34 10.14 -1.29
CA GLN A 775 28.36 11.08 -0.79
C GLN A 775 29.64 10.34 -0.35
N ARG A 776 29.54 9.18 0.32
CA ARG A 776 30.70 8.35 0.66
C ARG A 776 31.42 7.81 -0.57
N THR A 777 30.69 7.37 -1.60
CA THR A 777 31.27 6.90 -2.88
C THR A 777 31.95 8.04 -3.65
N LEU A 778 31.35 9.24 -3.67
CA LEU A 778 31.94 10.42 -4.30
C LEU A 778 33.21 10.88 -3.56
N ALA A 779 33.15 10.96 -2.23
CA ALA A 779 34.31 11.27 -1.39
C ALA A 779 35.43 10.21 -1.51
N LEU A 780 35.15 9.00 -1.98
CA LEU A 780 36.16 7.97 -2.21
C LEU A 780 37.16 8.41 -3.31
N ALA A 781 36.72 9.15 -4.33
CA ALA A 781 37.62 9.76 -5.31
C ALA A 781 38.49 10.87 -4.70
N ASP A 782 37.87 11.79 -3.95
CA ASP A 782 38.57 12.91 -3.29
C ASP A 782 39.63 12.39 -2.28
N ASN A 783 39.33 11.31 -1.54
CA ASN A 783 40.22 10.74 -0.54
C ASN A 783 41.52 10.10 -1.11
N VAL A 784 41.52 9.65 -2.37
CA VAL A 784 42.76 9.28 -3.10
C VAL A 784 43.37 10.44 -3.89
N GLY A 785 42.82 11.65 -3.77
CA GLY A 785 43.30 12.83 -4.50
C GLY A 785 43.04 12.77 -6.00
N LEU A 786 41.94 12.11 -6.40
CA LEU A 786 41.50 11.96 -7.78
C LEU A 786 40.29 12.87 -8.01
N GLN A 787 40.16 13.45 -9.20
CA GLN A 787 38.93 14.18 -9.54
C GLN A 787 37.79 13.17 -9.71
N ASN A 788 36.57 13.53 -9.27
CA ASN A 788 35.36 12.78 -9.60
C ASN A 788 35.31 12.52 -11.12
N PRO A 789 35.34 11.26 -11.59
CA PRO A 789 35.42 10.98 -13.02
C PRO A 789 34.08 11.24 -13.72
N TYR A 790 32.97 11.18 -12.98
CA TYR A 790 31.61 11.38 -13.49
C TYR A 790 31.29 12.87 -13.69
N PHE A 791 30.36 13.17 -14.61
CA PHE A 791 29.97 14.54 -15.00
C PHE A 791 31.12 15.42 -15.57
N THR A 792 32.18 14.79 -16.08
CA THR A 792 33.27 15.46 -16.81
C THR A 792 32.73 16.38 -17.92
N ILE A 793 33.16 17.65 -17.92
CA ILE A 793 32.63 18.67 -18.84
C ILE A 793 33.35 18.60 -20.20
N HIS A 794 32.64 18.11 -21.20
CA HIS A 794 33.06 18.09 -22.60
C HIS A 794 32.71 19.41 -23.29
N GLN A 795 33.70 20.12 -23.82
CA GLN A 795 33.56 21.48 -24.38
C GLN A 795 33.24 21.49 -25.89
N GLY A 796 32.77 20.38 -26.45
CA GLY A 796 32.45 20.24 -27.87
C GLY A 796 32.03 18.82 -28.28
N VAL A 797 31.99 18.59 -29.60
CA VAL A 797 31.76 17.26 -30.19
C VAL A 797 32.74 16.24 -29.60
N THR A 798 32.26 15.02 -29.35
CA THR A 798 32.98 13.99 -28.58
C THR A 798 32.97 12.66 -29.34
N ASN A 799 34.04 12.44 -30.12
CA ASN A 799 34.27 11.26 -30.96
C ASN A 799 35.52 10.53 -30.44
N ASP A 800 36.52 10.30 -31.30
CA ASP A 800 37.89 9.85 -30.95
C ASP A 800 38.61 10.79 -29.98
N ARG A 801 38.20 12.06 -30.02
CA ARG A 801 38.73 13.17 -29.25
C ARG A 801 37.62 13.98 -28.63
N THR A 802 38.02 14.73 -27.61
CA THR A 802 37.18 15.72 -26.95
C THR A 802 38.06 16.77 -26.26
N MET A 803 37.45 17.85 -25.81
CA MET A 803 38.10 18.95 -25.11
C MET A 803 37.56 19.01 -23.68
N ILE A 804 38.43 18.79 -22.69
CA ILE A 804 38.07 18.77 -21.26
C ILE A 804 39.04 19.70 -20.52
N ASN A 805 38.51 20.64 -19.75
CA ASN A 805 39.29 21.63 -18.99
C ASN A 805 40.35 22.37 -19.85
N GLY A 806 40.04 22.65 -21.12
CA GLY A 806 40.94 23.28 -22.09
C GLY A 806 42.04 22.38 -22.65
N ARG A 807 42.07 21.09 -22.30
CA ARG A 807 43.00 20.08 -22.83
C ARG A 807 42.29 19.17 -23.84
N GLN A 808 42.92 18.97 -24.99
CA GLN A 808 42.50 17.97 -25.96
C GLN A 808 42.90 16.57 -25.48
N MET A 809 41.94 15.65 -25.45
CA MET A 809 42.09 14.28 -24.94
C MET A 809 41.75 13.29 -26.06
N VAL A 810 42.38 12.11 -26.05
CA VAL A 810 41.87 10.91 -26.76
C VAL A 810 40.74 10.33 -25.92
N ASN A 811 39.67 9.83 -26.53
CA ASN A 811 38.40 9.61 -25.85
C ASN A 811 37.75 8.27 -26.19
N PHE A 812 37.76 7.36 -25.22
CA PHE A 812 37.11 6.04 -25.30
C PHE A 812 35.80 5.99 -24.50
N CYS A 813 35.22 7.16 -24.22
CA CYS A 813 33.95 7.32 -23.49
C CYS A 813 32.75 7.59 -24.42
N SER A 814 32.97 7.68 -25.73
CA SER A 814 31.90 7.98 -26.69
C SER A 814 31.27 6.72 -27.25
N TYR A 815 29.94 6.63 -27.13
CA TYR A 815 29.13 5.63 -27.83
C TYR A 815 28.85 6.01 -29.30
N ASN A 816 29.43 7.10 -29.80
CA ASN A 816 29.29 7.57 -31.19
C ASN A 816 30.15 6.73 -32.14
N TYR A 817 29.86 5.43 -32.23
CA TYR A 817 30.73 4.42 -32.85
C TYR A 817 31.14 4.72 -34.31
N LEU A 818 30.32 5.46 -35.06
CA LEU A 818 30.54 5.81 -36.47
C LEU A 818 30.75 7.32 -36.73
N GLY A 819 31.07 8.10 -35.69
CA GLY A 819 31.33 9.54 -35.76
C GLY A 819 30.10 10.43 -35.97
N MET A 820 28.92 9.85 -36.20
CA MET A 820 27.71 10.49 -36.70
C MET A 820 27.21 11.73 -35.95
N SER A 821 27.29 11.80 -34.61
CA SER A 821 26.79 12.98 -33.87
C SER A 821 27.57 14.28 -34.16
N GLY A 822 28.76 14.18 -34.76
CA GLY A 822 29.57 15.30 -35.23
C GLY A 822 29.54 15.51 -36.75
N ASP A 823 28.85 14.65 -37.51
CA ASP A 823 28.94 14.65 -38.97
C ASP A 823 28.23 15.89 -39.58
N PRO A 824 28.88 16.66 -40.49
CA PRO A 824 28.30 17.87 -41.06
C PRO A 824 26.95 17.67 -41.75
N LEU A 825 26.70 16.50 -42.37
CA LEU A 825 25.44 16.21 -43.05
C LEU A 825 24.33 15.86 -42.06
N VAL A 826 24.67 15.16 -40.96
CA VAL A 826 23.75 14.84 -39.85
C VAL A 826 23.35 16.12 -39.11
N VAL A 827 24.31 16.99 -38.80
CA VAL A 827 24.08 18.31 -38.19
C VAL A 827 23.22 19.20 -39.10
N ALA A 828 23.54 19.28 -40.39
CA ALA A 828 22.74 20.04 -41.35
C ALA A 828 21.31 19.49 -41.50
N ALA A 829 21.11 18.17 -41.45
CA ALA A 829 19.77 17.56 -41.49
C ALA A 829 18.94 17.96 -40.26
N ALA A 830 19.52 17.92 -39.06
CA ALA A 830 18.85 18.34 -37.81
C ALA A 830 18.48 19.84 -37.83
N GLN A 831 19.39 20.71 -38.29
CA GLN A 831 19.13 22.14 -38.44
C GLN A 831 18.01 22.42 -39.44
N ASN A 832 18.05 21.82 -40.63
CA ASN A 832 17.02 21.99 -41.66
C ASN A 832 15.65 21.46 -41.21
N ALA A 833 15.60 20.34 -40.48
CA ALA A 833 14.37 19.83 -39.92
C ALA A 833 13.79 20.74 -38.83
N THR A 834 14.64 21.33 -37.98
CA THR A 834 14.22 22.32 -36.98
C THR A 834 13.63 23.57 -37.63
N ALA A 835 14.31 24.11 -38.65
CA ALA A 835 13.86 25.29 -39.39
C ALA A 835 12.53 25.06 -40.15
N ARG A 836 12.29 23.83 -40.65
CA ARG A 836 11.10 23.49 -41.42
C ARG A 836 9.90 23.02 -40.58
N TYR A 837 10.15 22.34 -39.45
CA TYR A 837 9.11 21.63 -38.69
C TYR A 837 9.02 22.02 -37.22
N GLY A 838 9.84 22.96 -36.75
CA GLY A 838 9.96 23.37 -35.36
C GLY A 838 10.84 22.43 -34.53
N THR A 839 11.09 22.83 -33.28
CA THR A 839 11.87 22.05 -32.29
C THR A 839 11.07 20.90 -31.67
N SER A 840 9.75 20.86 -31.82
CA SER A 840 8.85 19.93 -31.11
C SER A 840 7.80 19.30 -32.02
N VAL A 841 7.22 18.20 -31.53
CA VAL A 841 6.02 17.54 -32.05
C VAL A 841 4.73 17.96 -31.31
N SER A 842 4.86 18.75 -30.24
CA SER A 842 3.79 19.25 -29.36
C SER A 842 3.08 18.22 -28.46
N ALA A 843 2.87 16.97 -28.89
CA ALA A 843 2.30 15.91 -28.05
C ALA A 843 2.75 14.50 -28.51
N SER A 844 2.02 13.45 -28.11
CA SER A 844 2.10 12.14 -28.77
C SER A 844 1.67 12.24 -30.24
N ARG A 845 2.36 11.49 -31.11
CA ARG A 845 2.03 11.36 -32.54
C ARG A 845 0.60 10.89 -32.81
N LEU A 846 -0.02 10.17 -31.87
CA LEU A 846 -1.42 9.74 -32.01
C LEU A 846 -2.41 10.91 -31.92
N VAL A 847 -2.06 11.97 -31.17
CA VAL A 847 -2.95 13.10 -30.87
C VAL A 847 -2.58 14.35 -31.67
N SER A 848 -1.28 14.70 -31.76
CA SER A 848 -0.81 15.86 -32.55
C SER A 848 -0.55 15.53 -34.02
N GLY A 849 -0.76 14.27 -34.44
CA GLY A 849 -0.37 13.76 -35.74
C GLY A 849 1.15 13.60 -35.91
N GLU A 850 1.55 13.11 -37.08
CA GLU A 850 2.96 12.88 -37.42
C GLU A 850 3.48 13.74 -38.57
N LYS A 851 4.81 13.90 -38.61
CA LYS A 851 5.52 14.66 -39.63
C LYS A 851 6.16 13.66 -40.61
N PRO A 852 6.25 13.94 -41.93
CA PRO A 852 6.68 12.95 -42.92
C PRO A 852 8.03 12.27 -42.68
N LEU A 853 8.95 12.93 -41.96
CA LEU A 853 10.24 12.36 -41.58
C LEU A 853 10.16 11.23 -40.52
N HIS A 854 9.10 11.15 -39.70
CA HIS A 854 8.94 10.04 -38.75
C HIS A 854 8.74 8.71 -39.50
N GLY A 855 7.80 8.67 -40.45
CA GLY A 855 7.55 7.49 -41.29
C GLY A 855 8.71 7.15 -42.24
N GLN A 856 9.52 8.14 -42.65
CA GLN A 856 10.77 7.88 -43.38
C GLN A 856 11.83 7.21 -42.49
N LEU A 857 11.98 7.64 -41.23
CA LEU A 857 12.90 7.01 -40.29
C LEU A 857 12.47 5.58 -39.95
N GLU A 858 11.18 5.37 -39.69
CA GLU A 858 10.63 4.03 -39.41
C GLU A 858 10.77 3.08 -40.60
N SER A 859 10.53 3.56 -41.82
CA SER A 859 10.80 2.78 -43.04
C SER A 859 12.29 2.48 -43.22
N ALA A 860 13.17 3.43 -42.91
CA ALA A 860 14.62 3.24 -43.04
C ALA A 860 15.17 2.22 -42.03
N ILE A 861 14.73 2.28 -40.76
CA ILE A 861 15.10 1.31 -39.72
C ILE A 861 14.63 -0.10 -40.09
N ALA A 862 13.38 -0.23 -40.55
CA ALA A 862 12.83 -1.53 -40.95
C ALA A 862 13.63 -2.14 -42.11
N ASN A 863 13.90 -1.36 -43.17
CA ASN A 863 14.70 -1.81 -44.31
C ASN A 863 16.13 -2.19 -43.90
N PHE A 864 16.80 -1.36 -43.09
CA PHE A 864 18.18 -1.56 -42.67
C PHE A 864 18.37 -2.80 -41.76
N LEU A 865 17.32 -3.21 -41.03
CA LEU A 865 17.34 -4.44 -40.21
C LEU A 865 16.64 -5.63 -40.90
N GLY A 866 16.18 -5.50 -42.15
CA GLY A 866 15.45 -6.56 -42.86
C GLY A 866 14.06 -6.90 -42.29
N ALA A 867 13.55 -6.08 -41.38
CA ALA A 867 12.25 -6.24 -40.72
C ALA A 867 11.09 -5.70 -41.57
N GLU A 868 9.85 -6.08 -41.25
CA GLU A 868 8.69 -5.69 -42.06
C GLU A 868 8.20 -4.26 -41.82
N ALA A 869 8.39 -3.75 -40.60
CA ALA A 869 7.99 -2.43 -40.15
C ALA A 869 8.80 -2.02 -38.91
N ALA A 870 8.75 -0.73 -38.54
CA ALA A 870 9.29 -0.26 -37.27
C ALA A 870 8.44 0.87 -36.64
N ILE A 871 8.62 1.07 -35.33
CA ILE A 871 8.09 2.17 -34.52
C ILE A 871 9.26 2.86 -33.79
N THR A 872 9.21 4.18 -33.66
CA THR A 872 10.23 5.00 -32.97
C THR A 872 9.67 5.67 -31.71
N MET A 873 10.44 5.60 -30.62
CA MET A 873 10.12 6.13 -29.29
C MET A 873 11.25 7.05 -28.77
N VAL A 874 10.97 7.90 -27.78
CA VAL A 874 11.87 9.01 -27.38
C VAL A 874 12.96 8.64 -26.36
N GLY A 875 12.81 7.52 -25.65
CA GLY A 875 13.83 6.99 -24.73
C GLY A 875 14.26 5.59 -25.13
N GLY A 876 15.58 5.36 -25.28
CA GLY A 876 16.12 4.02 -25.55
C GLY A 876 15.79 3.03 -24.43
N HIS A 877 16.09 3.39 -23.18
CA HIS A 877 15.76 2.58 -21.99
C HIS A 877 14.25 2.25 -21.94
N ALA A 878 13.43 3.29 -22.04
CA ALA A 878 11.97 3.22 -22.03
C ALA A 878 11.35 2.43 -23.20
N THR A 879 12.10 2.19 -24.29
CA THR A 879 11.63 1.36 -25.42
C THR A 879 11.55 -0.12 -25.01
N ASN A 880 12.54 -0.63 -24.26
CA ASN A 880 12.49 -1.98 -23.69
C ASN A 880 11.40 -2.09 -22.61
N GLU A 881 11.35 -1.13 -21.69
CA GLU A 881 10.35 -1.07 -20.61
C GLU A 881 8.92 -1.09 -21.16
N THR A 882 8.64 -0.19 -22.11
CA THR A 882 7.33 -0.10 -22.79
C THR A 882 7.03 -1.37 -23.57
N THR A 883 7.98 -1.92 -24.34
CA THR A 883 7.67 -3.01 -25.27
C THR A 883 7.47 -4.34 -24.56
N ILE A 884 8.32 -4.67 -23.59
CA ILE A 884 8.17 -5.91 -22.81
C ILE A 884 6.97 -5.77 -21.87
N GLY A 885 6.86 -4.63 -21.17
CA GLY A 885 5.78 -4.34 -20.22
C GLY A 885 4.38 -4.34 -20.84
N HIS A 886 4.28 -4.00 -22.13
CA HIS A 886 3.00 -3.91 -22.84
C HIS A 886 2.63 -5.17 -23.64
N LEU A 887 3.61 -5.92 -24.16
CA LEU A 887 3.33 -7.11 -24.95
C LEU A 887 3.06 -8.35 -24.09
N PHE A 888 3.65 -8.46 -22.89
CA PHE A 888 3.59 -9.63 -22.02
C PHE A 888 2.86 -9.33 -20.70
N GLY A 889 2.34 -10.36 -20.03
CA GLY A 889 1.52 -10.21 -18.83
C GLY A 889 1.67 -11.38 -17.84
N PRO A 890 1.01 -11.34 -16.66
CA PRO A 890 1.13 -12.37 -15.61
C PRO A 890 0.74 -13.82 -15.98
N GLY A 891 0.23 -14.08 -17.19
CA GLY A 891 -0.01 -15.44 -17.70
C GLY A 891 1.09 -15.96 -18.65
N ASP A 892 2.16 -15.17 -18.85
CA ASP A 892 3.27 -15.43 -19.75
C ASP A 892 4.59 -15.60 -18.94
N LEU A 893 5.63 -16.14 -19.59
CA LEU A 893 6.98 -16.32 -19.03
C LEU A 893 8.00 -15.56 -19.89
N ILE A 894 8.98 -14.93 -19.25
CA ILE A 894 10.14 -14.31 -19.89
C ILE A 894 11.41 -14.98 -19.38
N LEU A 895 12.13 -15.60 -20.31
CA LEU A 895 13.48 -16.11 -20.14
C LEU A 895 14.46 -15.05 -20.68
N HIS A 896 15.45 -14.65 -19.90
CA HIS A 896 16.45 -13.67 -20.35
C HIS A 896 17.86 -14.03 -19.88
N ASP A 897 18.87 -13.51 -20.57
CA ASP A 897 20.28 -13.72 -20.24
C ASP A 897 20.65 -13.11 -18.87
N ALA A 898 21.47 -13.78 -18.07
CA ALA A 898 21.91 -13.30 -16.76
C ALA A 898 22.55 -11.90 -16.76
N LEU A 899 23.24 -11.50 -17.84
CA LEU A 899 23.86 -10.17 -17.98
C LEU A 899 22.97 -9.15 -18.72
N SER A 900 21.70 -9.48 -19.00
CA SER A 900 20.75 -8.58 -19.69
C SER A 900 20.71 -7.18 -19.07
N HIS A 901 20.98 -6.16 -19.89
CA HIS A 901 20.96 -4.76 -19.53
C HIS A 901 19.67 -4.35 -18.78
N ASN A 902 19.80 -3.48 -17.77
CA ASN A 902 18.75 -3.16 -16.80
C ASN A 902 17.38 -2.84 -17.43
N SER A 903 17.34 -2.19 -18.59
CA SER A 903 16.09 -1.87 -19.30
C SER A 903 15.24 -3.10 -19.67
N ILE A 904 15.89 -4.23 -20.00
CA ILE A 904 15.22 -5.52 -20.23
C ILE A 904 14.63 -6.02 -18.91
N VAL A 905 15.41 -5.97 -17.83
CA VAL A 905 14.99 -6.43 -16.49
C VAL A 905 13.83 -5.60 -15.93
N GLN A 906 13.85 -4.27 -16.08
CA GLN A 906 12.73 -3.41 -15.70
C GLN A 906 11.52 -3.68 -16.59
N GLY A 907 11.67 -3.83 -17.91
CA GLY A 907 10.58 -4.23 -18.80
C GLY A 907 9.96 -5.59 -18.45
N CYS A 908 10.75 -6.55 -17.96
CA CYS A 908 10.23 -7.81 -17.44
C CYS A 908 9.36 -7.58 -16.19
N LYS A 909 9.83 -6.80 -15.21
CA LYS A 909 9.04 -6.46 -14.01
C LYS A 909 7.76 -5.70 -14.36
N LEU A 910 7.89 -4.67 -15.20
CA LEU A 910 6.80 -3.84 -15.71
C LEU A 910 5.84 -4.58 -16.67
N SER A 911 6.03 -5.88 -16.90
CA SER A 911 5.05 -6.76 -17.55
C SER A 911 4.26 -7.62 -16.56
N GLY A 912 4.73 -7.77 -15.33
CA GLY A 912 4.16 -8.71 -14.35
C GLY A 912 4.23 -10.18 -14.77
N ALA A 913 4.84 -10.50 -15.92
CA ALA A 913 5.06 -11.86 -16.39
C ALA A 913 6.07 -12.59 -15.49
N HIS A 914 5.96 -13.92 -15.43
CA HIS A 914 6.92 -14.72 -14.68
C HIS A 914 8.30 -14.57 -15.33
N ARG A 915 9.30 -14.14 -14.57
CA ARG A 915 10.66 -13.89 -15.06
C ARG A 915 11.62 -14.97 -14.55
N ARG A 916 12.44 -15.55 -15.43
CA ARG A 916 13.60 -16.37 -15.05
C ARG A 916 14.84 -15.95 -15.85
N ALA A 917 15.99 -15.92 -15.19
CA ALA A 917 17.27 -15.75 -15.87
C ALA A 917 17.84 -17.12 -16.28
N PHE A 918 18.55 -17.20 -17.39
CA PHE A 918 19.45 -18.31 -17.72
C PHE A 918 20.92 -17.84 -17.67
N PRO A 919 21.89 -18.75 -17.42
CA PRO A 919 23.33 -18.44 -17.44
C PRO A 919 23.76 -17.69 -18.71
N HIS A 920 24.74 -16.81 -18.55
CA HIS A 920 25.15 -15.90 -19.61
C HIS A 920 25.65 -16.63 -20.87
N SER A 921 25.11 -16.27 -22.03
CA SER A 921 25.39 -16.85 -23.35
C SER A 921 25.21 -18.39 -23.41
N ASP A 922 24.26 -18.95 -22.64
CA ASP A 922 23.97 -20.39 -22.58
C ASP A 922 22.60 -20.80 -23.17
N PRO A 923 22.55 -21.21 -24.45
CA PRO A 923 21.36 -21.79 -25.07
C PRO A 923 20.93 -23.15 -24.48
N LEU A 924 21.81 -23.94 -23.88
CA LEU A 924 21.47 -25.25 -23.35
C LEU A 924 20.65 -25.12 -22.06
N ALA A 925 21.08 -24.26 -21.14
CA ALA A 925 20.28 -23.93 -19.97
C ALA A 925 18.94 -23.25 -20.34
N CYS A 926 18.92 -22.45 -21.41
CA CYS A 926 17.67 -21.91 -21.95
C CYS A 926 16.75 -23.02 -22.52
N ARG A 927 17.30 -24.00 -23.24
CA ARG A 927 16.58 -25.20 -23.73
C ARG A 927 15.95 -25.98 -22.58
N ASP A 928 16.68 -26.21 -21.49
CA ASP A 928 16.18 -26.96 -20.33
C ASP A 928 15.03 -26.23 -19.61
N LEU A 929 15.12 -24.90 -19.49
CA LEU A 929 14.03 -24.07 -18.96
C LEU A 929 12.80 -24.06 -19.87
N LEU A 930 12.99 -24.01 -21.19
CA LEU A 930 11.90 -24.12 -22.17
C LEU A 930 11.25 -25.50 -22.13
N ALA A 931 12.04 -26.59 -22.16
CA ALA A 931 11.55 -27.96 -22.13
C ALA A 931 10.71 -28.25 -20.88
N ARG A 932 11.09 -27.68 -19.73
CA ARG A 932 10.29 -27.77 -18.50
C ARG A 932 9.05 -26.88 -18.58
N TYR A 933 9.23 -25.57 -18.68
CA TYR A 933 8.17 -24.60 -18.37
C TYR A 933 7.32 -24.14 -19.57
N ARG A 934 7.70 -24.42 -20.82
CA ARG A 934 7.00 -23.86 -22.01
C ARG A 934 5.50 -24.19 -22.03
N HIS A 935 5.10 -25.34 -21.51
CA HIS A 935 3.73 -25.83 -21.56
C HIS A 935 2.80 -25.22 -20.49
N GLU A 936 3.36 -24.59 -19.45
CA GLU A 936 2.60 -23.96 -18.35
C GLU A 936 2.11 -22.55 -18.70
N TYR A 937 2.84 -21.85 -19.58
CA TYR A 937 2.65 -20.42 -19.85
C TYR A 937 2.02 -20.15 -21.22
N ARG A 938 1.11 -19.17 -21.28
CA ARG A 938 0.35 -18.79 -22.47
C ARG A 938 1.28 -18.40 -23.62
N ARG A 939 2.22 -17.48 -23.35
CA ARG A 939 3.33 -17.11 -24.23
C ARG A 939 4.63 -17.25 -23.46
N VAL A 940 5.72 -17.48 -24.19
CA VAL A 940 7.07 -17.41 -23.66
C VAL A 940 7.89 -16.47 -24.53
N LEU A 941 8.66 -15.60 -23.90
CA LEU A 941 9.64 -14.72 -24.55
C LEU A 941 11.06 -15.18 -24.16
N ILE A 942 11.96 -15.21 -25.14
CA ILE A 942 13.41 -15.30 -24.95
C ILE A 942 13.98 -13.90 -25.23
N VAL A 943 14.83 -13.36 -24.34
CA VAL A 943 15.50 -12.06 -24.54
C VAL A 943 17.02 -12.16 -24.38
N ILE A 944 17.75 -11.60 -25.35
CA ILE A 944 19.22 -11.51 -25.39
C ILE A 944 19.67 -10.13 -25.90
N GLU A 945 20.86 -9.67 -25.53
CA GLU A 945 21.56 -8.59 -26.26
C GLU A 945 22.28 -9.19 -27.47
N GLY A 946 22.39 -8.43 -28.57
CA GLY A 946 23.22 -8.87 -29.71
C GLY A 946 24.73 -8.70 -29.45
N VAL A 947 25.11 -7.62 -28.76
CA VAL A 947 26.46 -7.38 -28.24
C VAL A 947 26.29 -6.92 -26.81
N TYR A 948 26.81 -7.67 -25.83
CA TYR A 948 26.56 -7.35 -24.42
C TYR A 948 27.33 -6.11 -23.97
N SER A 949 26.61 -5.18 -23.34
CA SER A 949 27.14 -3.87 -22.97
C SER A 949 28.35 -3.90 -22.01
N MET A 950 28.52 -4.94 -21.19
CA MET A 950 29.56 -5.02 -20.15
C MET A 950 30.88 -5.66 -20.59
N ASP A 951 30.81 -6.65 -21.48
CA ASP A 951 31.93 -7.53 -21.82
C ASP A 951 32.25 -7.54 -23.33
N GLY A 952 31.32 -7.13 -24.20
CA GLY A 952 31.56 -6.98 -25.63
C GLY A 952 31.73 -8.28 -26.40
N ASP A 953 31.22 -9.39 -25.84
CA ASP A 953 30.95 -10.62 -26.58
C ASP A 953 29.68 -10.48 -27.45
N ILE A 954 29.35 -11.54 -28.19
CA ILE A 954 28.25 -11.61 -29.16
C ILE A 954 27.44 -12.85 -28.83
N ALA A 955 26.11 -12.70 -28.68
CA ALA A 955 25.24 -13.82 -28.32
C ALA A 955 25.17 -14.89 -29.43
N PRO A 956 25.06 -16.19 -29.07
CA PRO A 956 24.83 -17.29 -30.03
C PRO A 956 23.38 -17.26 -30.59
N LEU A 957 23.14 -16.31 -31.51
CA LEU A 957 21.82 -16.10 -32.12
C LEU A 957 21.27 -17.31 -32.88
N PRO A 958 22.04 -18.08 -33.69
CA PRO A 958 21.52 -19.24 -34.42
C PRO A 958 20.79 -20.23 -33.48
N GLU A 959 21.42 -20.53 -32.35
CA GLU A 959 20.92 -21.45 -31.34
C GLU A 959 19.64 -20.92 -30.68
N PHE A 960 19.58 -19.63 -30.32
CA PHE A 960 18.34 -19.04 -29.77
C PHE A 960 17.18 -18.97 -30.78
N VAL A 961 17.48 -18.83 -32.08
CA VAL A 961 16.46 -18.91 -33.15
C VAL A 961 15.94 -20.35 -33.31
N GLU A 962 16.80 -21.37 -33.20
CA GLU A 962 16.35 -22.76 -33.18
C GLU A 962 15.44 -23.05 -31.98
N LEU A 963 15.81 -22.61 -30.77
CA LEU A 963 15.00 -22.78 -29.56
C LEU A 963 13.63 -22.10 -29.66
N LYS A 964 13.59 -20.90 -30.24
CA LYS A 964 12.34 -20.19 -30.51
C LYS A 964 11.40 -21.03 -31.38
N GLU A 965 11.93 -21.62 -32.46
CA GLU A 965 11.14 -22.42 -33.42
C GLU A 965 10.75 -23.80 -32.86
N GLU A 966 11.66 -24.47 -32.14
CA GLU A 966 11.44 -25.74 -31.43
C GLU A 966 10.31 -25.62 -30.39
N PHE A 967 10.41 -24.64 -29.50
CA PHE A 967 9.47 -24.46 -28.38
C PHE A 967 8.31 -23.50 -28.69
N LYS A 968 8.23 -22.95 -29.91
CA LYS A 968 7.18 -22.00 -30.33
C LYS A 968 7.07 -20.83 -29.34
N ALA A 969 8.22 -20.21 -29.06
CA ALA A 969 8.35 -19.02 -28.23
C ALA A 969 8.44 -17.76 -29.11
N TYR A 970 8.48 -16.59 -28.48
CA TYR A 970 8.93 -15.35 -29.08
C TYR A 970 10.43 -15.15 -28.82
N LEU A 971 11.14 -14.53 -29.74
CA LEU A 971 12.52 -14.09 -29.56
C LEU A 971 12.62 -12.58 -29.74
N MET A 972 13.18 -11.92 -28.73
CA MET A 972 13.54 -10.51 -28.73
C MET A 972 15.06 -10.36 -28.62
N VAL A 973 15.62 -9.47 -29.42
CA VAL A 973 17.05 -9.18 -29.46
C VAL A 973 17.27 -7.67 -29.33
N ASP A 974 18.11 -7.28 -28.39
CA ASP A 974 18.53 -5.88 -28.21
C ASP A 974 19.78 -5.60 -29.07
N GLU A 975 19.58 -4.94 -30.22
CA GLU A 975 20.61 -4.50 -31.17
C GLU A 975 21.31 -3.20 -30.72
N ALA A 976 21.07 -2.68 -29.50
CA ALA A 976 21.54 -1.36 -29.08
C ALA A 976 23.07 -1.19 -29.06
N HIS A 977 23.88 -2.25 -29.09
CA HIS A 977 25.34 -2.20 -29.28
C HIS A 977 25.79 -2.85 -30.60
N SER A 978 24.86 -3.39 -31.39
CA SER A 978 25.10 -4.21 -32.59
C SER A 978 24.86 -3.44 -33.89
N LEU A 979 23.83 -2.60 -33.94
CA LEU A 979 23.52 -1.78 -35.11
C LEU A 979 24.68 -0.82 -35.39
N GLY A 980 25.20 -0.85 -36.61
CA GLY A 980 26.35 -0.08 -37.05
C GLY A 980 27.71 -0.59 -36.56
N THR A 981 27.76 -1.72 -35.83
CA THR A 981 29.01 -2.25 -35.27
C THR A 981 29.38 -3.63 -35.82
N ILE A 982 28.41 -4.54 -35.94
CA ILE A 982 28.61 -5.92 -36.42
C ILE A 982 27.75 -6.24 -37.65
N GLY A 983 28.13 -7.32 -38.33
CA GLY A 983 27.60 -7.70 -39.64
C GLY A 983 28.21 -6.89 -40.80
N PRO A 984 28.17 -7.41 -42.04
CA PRO A 984 28.53 -6.64 -43.24
C PRO A 984 27.78 -5.31 -43.29
N GLY A 985 28.49 -4.19 -43.45
CA GLY A 985 27.88 -2.85 -43.48
C GLY A 985 27.17 -2.40 -42.19
N GLY A 986 27.26 -3.16 -41.09
CA GLY A 986 26.69 -2.78 -39.79
C GLY A 986 25.21 -3.12 -39.60
N HIS A 987 24.66 -4.08 -40.35
CA HIS A 987 23.23 -4.43 -40.33
C HIS A 987 22.79 -5.26 -39.09
N GLY A 988 23.62 -5.33 -38.02
CA GLY A 988 23.25 -5.96 -36.74
C GLY A 988 23.57 -7.46 -36.64
N ILE A 989 23.14 -8.08 -35.54
CA ILE A 989 23.51 -9.48 -35.23
C ILE A 989 22.89 -10.49 -36.21
N ALA A 990 21.67 -10.24 -36.72
CA ALA A 990 21.06 -11.10 -37.74
C ALA A 990 21.94 -11.21 -39.00
N SER A 991 22.51 -10.07 -39.44
CA SER A 991 23.43 -10.02 -40.58
C SER A 991 24.84 -10.56 -40.27
N HIS A 992 25.27 -10.53 -39.01
CA HIS A 992 26.53 -11.16 -38.59
C HIS A 992 26.52 -12.69 -38.73
N TYR A 993 25.35 -13.32 -38.52
CA TYR A 993 25.17 -14.77 -38.61
C TYR A 993 24.50 -15.27 -39.91
N ASP A 994 24.26 -14.39 -40.90
CA ASP A 994 23.52 -14.68 -42.14
C ASP A 994 22.10 -15.27 -41.92
N ILE A 995 21.37 -14.70 -40.94
CA ILE A 995 20.01 -15.10 -40.55
C ILE A 995 18.99 -14.10 -41.10
N ASP A 996 17.89 -14.58 -41.73
CA ASP A 996 16.74 -13.73 -42.04
C ASP A 996 16.13 -13.17 -40.75
N ALA A 997 16.23 -11.86 -40.57
CA ALA A 997 15.72 -11.09 -39.44
C ALA A 997 14.23 -11.38 -39.12
N LYS A 998 13.41 -11.83 -40.08
CA LYS A 998 12.00 -12.21 -39.87
C LYS A 998 11.82 -13.49 -39.02
N ARG A 999 12.91 -14.22 -38.75
CA ARG A 999 12.96 -15.31 -37.75
C ARG A 999 13.05 -14.78 -36.31
N ILE A 1000 13.39 -13.50 -36.11
CA ILE A 1000 13.29 -12.77 -34.84
C ILE A 1000 11.93 -12.04 -34.82
N ASP A 1001 11.26 -11.94 -33.66
CA ASP A 1001 9.94 -11.26 -33.60
C ASP A 1001 10.07 -9.77 -33.28
N ILE A 1002 11.05 -9.43 -32.43
CA ILE A 1002 11.26 -8.08 -31.89
C ILE A 1002 12.75 -7.75 -31.93
N LEU A 1003 13.15 -6.87 -32.83
CA LEU A 1003 14.48 -6.24 -32.85
C LEU A 1003 14.37 -4.86 -32.19
N MET A 1004 14.86 -4.75 -30.96
CA MET A 1004 14.93 -3.48 -30.24
C MET A 1004 16.27 -2.80 -30.50
N GLY A 1005 16.34 -1.48 -30.43
CA GLY A 1005 17.62 -0.79 -30.29
C GLY A 1005 17.50 0.69 -29.97
N THR A 1006 18.64 1.37 -29.95
CA THR A 1006 18.75 2.80 -29.61
C THR A 1006 19.38 3.62 -30.74
N MET A 1007 18.88 4.85 -30.93
CA MET A 1007 19.42 5.82 -31.86
C MET A 1007 20.55 6.68 -31.23
N SER A 1008 20.86 6.47 -29.95
CA SER A 1008 21.82 7.28 -29.18
C SER A 1008 23.29 6.89 -29.34
N LYS A 1009 23.59 5.80 -30.06
CA LYS A 1009 24.97 5.31 -30.27
C LYS A 1009 25.40 5.54 -31.72
N SER A 1010 25.44 4.50 -32.55
CA SER A 1010 25.85 4.55 -33.97
C SER A 1010 25.08 5.55 -34.84
N LEU A 1011 23.86 5.96 -34.43
CA LEU A 1011 23.00 6.88 -35.19
C LEU A 1011 23.05 8.34 -34.71
N GLY A 1012 23.87 8.66 -33.70
CA GLY A 1012 24.19 10.05 -33.33
C GLY A 1012 23.00 10.93 -32.89
N SER A 1013 21.92 10.33 -32.36
CA SER A 1013 20.68 11.02 -32.04
C SER A 1013 20.18 10.67 -30.61
N CYS A 1014 18.88 10.57 -30.37
CA CYS A 1014 18.30 10.06 -29.13
C CYS A 1014 17.07 9.18 -29.42
N GLY A 1015 16.60 8.46 -28.39
CA GLY A 1015 15.45 7.57 -28.49
C GLY A 1015 15.79 6.13 -28.90
N GLY A 1016 14.75 5.33 -29.07
CA GLY A 1016 14.85 3.92 -29.44
C GLY A 1016 13.81 3.51 -30.47
N TYR A 1017 13.93 2.27 -30.94
CA TYR A 1017 13.01 1.69 -31.92
C TYR A 1017 12.66 0.25 -31.57
N ILE A 1018 11.52 -0.20 -32.09
CA ILE A 1018 11.22 -1.62 -32.29
C ILE A 1018 11.04 -1.82 -33.79
N ALA A 1019 11.82 -2.73 -34.36
CA ALA A 1019 11.64 -3.28 -35.70
C ALA A 1019 11.10 -4.70 -35.56
N ALA A 1020 9.99 -5.00 -36.22
CA ALA A 1020 9.23 -6.24 -35.98
C ALA A 1020 8.31 -6.56 -37.17
N ARG A 1021 7.47 -7.60 -37.00
CA ARG A 1021 6.33 -7.84 -37.91
C ARG A 1021 5.33 -6.69 -37.85
N ARG A 1022 4.61 -6.48 -38.95
CA ARG A 1022 3.71 -5.33 -39.13
C ARG A 1022 2.64 -5.24 -38.05
N GLU A 1023 2.07 -6.35 -37.63
CA GLU A 1023 0.99 -6.43 -36.63
C GLU A 1023 1.47 -6.00 -35.23
N ILE A 1024 2.72 -6.34 -34.88
CA ILE A 1024 3.34 -5.92 -33.60
C ILE A 1024 3.56 -4.41 -33.62
N VAL A 1025 4.11 -3.87 -34.72
CA VAL A 1025 4.35 -2.43 -34.89
C VAL A 1025 3.05 -1.63 -34.90
N GLU A 1026 2.01 -2.13 -35.58
CA GLU A 1026 0.68 -1.52 -35.61
C GLU A 1026 0.03 -1.51 -34.22
N TYR A 1027 0.04 -2.65 -33.52
CA TYR A 1027 -0.46 -2.75 -32.14
C TYR A 1027 0.25 -1.75 -31.21
N LEU A 1028 1.59 -1.71 -31.24
CA LEU A 1028 2.37 -0.78 -30.42
C LEU A 1028 2.06 0.69 -30.74
N LYS A 1029 1.85 1.06 -32.02
CA LYS A 1029 1.51 2.44 -32.41
C LYS A 1029 0.18 2.96 -31.85
N TYR A 1030 -0.77 2.07 -31.56
CA TYR A 1030 -2.08 2.43 -31.02
C TYR A 1030 -2.23 2.19 -29.51
N THR A 1031 -1.37 1.39 -28.88
CA THR A 1031 -1.58 0.94 -27.50
C THR A 1031 -0.38 1.09 -26.55
N ALA A 1032 0.86 1.18 -27.05
CA ALA A 1032 2.04 1.18 -26.19
C ALA A 1032 2.24 2.52 -25.44
N PRO A 1033 2.31 2.56 -24.09
CA PRO A 1033 2.36 3.81 -23.32
C PRO A 1033 3.50 4.77 -23.73
N GLY A 1034 4.72 4.25 -23.95
CA GLY A 1034 5.88 5.02 -24.40
C GLY A 1034 5.79 5.63 -25.81
N PHE A 1035 4.70 5.36 -26.54
CA PHE A 1035 4.35 6.03 -27.80
C PHE A 1035 3.03 6.82 -27.70
N VAL A 1036 2.02 6.27 -27.01
CA VAL A 1036 0.67 6.83 -26.92
C VAL A 1036 0.58 8.01 -25.94
N TYR A 1037 1.29 7.95 -24.81
CA TYR A 1037 1.25 8.99 -23.76
C TYR A 1037 2.55 9.80 -23.66
N SER A 1038 3.66 9.29 -24.20
CA SER A 1038 4.89 10.05 -24.38
C SER A 1038 4.76 11.11 -25.48
N VAL A 1039 5.59 12.15 -25.44
CA VAL A 1039 5.84 12.99 -26.62
C VAL A 1039 6.50 12.15 -27.73
N GLY A 1040 6.23 12.48 -29.00
CA GLY A 1040 6.96 11.89 -30.14
C GLY A 1040 8.39 12.44 -30.31
N LEU A 1041 9.18 11.77 -31.14
CA LEU A 1041 10.58 12.15 -31.40
C LEU A 1041 10.69 13.54 -32.06
N PRO A 1042 11.53 14.46 -31.54
CA PRO A 1042 11.69 15.79 -32.12
C PRO A 1042 12.13 15.76 -33.60
N PRO A 1043 11.78 16.77 -34.42
CA PRO A 1043 12.16 16.78 -35.84
C PRO A 1043 13.68 16.79 -36.06
N ALA A 1044 14.42 17.48 -35.19
CA ALA A 1044 15.88 17.50 -35.21
C ALA A 1044 16.48 16.08 -35.05
N ASN A 1045 16.08 15.38 -33.99
CA ASN A 1045 16.55 14.04 -33.65
C ASN A 1045 16.10 12.99 -34.68
N THR A 1046 14.87 13.10 -35.19
CA THR A 1046 14.38 12.24 -36.27
C THR A 1046 15.25 12.40 -37.53
N ALA A 1047 15.54 13.65 -37.92
CA ALA A 1047 16.35 13.94 -39.10
C ALA A 1047 17.82 13.54 -38.91
N ALA A 1048 18.37 13.68 -37.71
CA ALA A 1048 19.71 13.20 -37.39
C ALA A 1048 19.82 11.68 -37.58
N ALA A 1049 18.94 10.89 -36.95
CA ALA A 1049 18.96 9.43 -37.06
C ALA A 1049 18.77 8.94 -38.52
N LEU A 1050 17.87 9.59 -39.28
CA LEU A 1050 17.62 9.28 -40.69
C LEU A 1050 18.79 9.68 -41.60
N ALA A 1051 19.51 10.76 -41.27
CA ALA A 1051 20.73 11.13 -41.98
C ALA A 1051 21.86 10.15 -41.67
N SER A 1052 22.03 9.75 -40.41
CA SER A 1052 23.03 8.78 -39.97
C SER A 1052 22.88 7.44 -40.67
N LEU A 1053 21.67 6.84 -40.70
CA LEU A 1053 21.41 5.58 -41.43
C LEU A 1053 21.86 5.67 -42.89
N ARG A 1054 21.49 6.75 -43.59
CA ARG A 1054 21.91 7.00 -44.98
C ARG A 1054 23.41 7.21 -45.11
N GLN A 1055 24.11 7.76 -44.11
CA GLN A 1055 25.57 7.83 -44.12
C GLN A 1055 26.23 6.47 -43.87
N ILE A 1056 25.60 5.53 -43.15
CA ILE A 1056 26.11 4.15 -43.04
C ILE A 1056 26.03 3.45 -44.40
N GLU A 1057 24.91 3.58 -45.12
CA GLU A 1057 24.73 3.04 -46.47
C GLU A 1057 25.68 3.66 -47.51
N LEU A 1058 25.98 4.97 -47.37
CA LEU A 1058 26.86 5.71 -48.30
C LEU A 1058 28.35 5.64 -47.97
N GLN A 1059 28.71 5.35 -46.71
CA GLN A 1059 30.10 5.26 -46.21
C GLN A 1059 30.31 3.97 -45.39
N PRO A 1060 30.06 2.78 -45.96
CA PRO A 1060 30.17 1.51 -45.25
C PRO A 1060 31.59 1.21 -44.74
N GLU A 1061 32.62 1.87 -45.30
CA GLU A 1061 33.99 1.80 -44.82
C GLU A 1061 34.18 2.38 -43.40
N ARG A 1062 33.22 3.17 -42.88
CA ARG A 1062 33.23 3.54 -41.44
C ARG A 1062 33.02 2.33 -40.54
N VAL A 1063 32.14 1.41 -40.93
CA VAL A 1063 31.88 0.18 -40.16
C VAL A 1063 33.06 -0.78 -40.26
N VAL A 1064 33.64 -0.93 -41.46
CA VAL A 1064 34.87 -1.72 -41.66
C VAL A 1064 36.00 -1.18 -40.77
N ARG A 1065 36.24 0.14 -40.80
CA ARG A 1065 37.28 0.77 -39.97
C ARG A 1065 37.01 0.65 -38.47
N LEU A 1066 35.74 0.73 -38.05
CA LEU A 1066 35.34 0.47 -36.66
C LEU A 1066 35.67 -0.96 -36.23
N GLN A 1067 35.41 -1.95 -37.09
CA GLN A 1067 35.74 -3.36 -36.84
C GLN A 1067 37.26 -3.58 -36.82
N GLU A 1068 38.00 -3.01 -37.77
CA GLU A 1068 39.48 -3.01 -37.81
C GLU A 1068 40.08 -2.38 -36.54
N ASN A 1069 39.57 -1.22 -36.11
CA ASN A 1069 40.00 -0.53 -34.89
C ASN A 1069 39.71 -1.35 -33.63
N SER A 1070 38.56 -2.01 -33.57
CA SER A 1070 38.14 -2.81 -32.41
C SER A 1070 38.98 -4.09 -32.29
N ALA A 1071 39.21 -4.77 -33.40
CA ALA A 1071 40.13 -5.91 -33.48
C ALA A 1071 41.58 -5.52 -33.15
N LEU A 1072 42.04 -4.36 -33.63
CA LEU A 1072 43.38 -3.83 -33.31
C LEU A 1072 43.54 -3.55 -31.82
N PHE A 1073 42.56 -2.90 -31.18
CA PHE A 1073 42.60 -2.65 -29.73
C PHE A 1073 42.66 -3.96 -28.95
N LEU A 1074 41.79 -4.93 -29.29
CA LEU A 1074 41.72 -6.21 -28.60
C LEU A 1074 42.99 -7.06 -28.79
N SER A 1075 43.56 -7.11 -30.00
CA SER A 1075 44.82 -7.82 -30.26
C SER A 1075 45.94 -7.26 -29.40
N LEU A 1076 46.15 -5.93 -29.44
CA LEU A 1076 47.20 -5.26 -28.69
C LEU A 1076 47.00 -5.40 -27.17
N ALA A 1077 45.76 -5.39 -26.68
CA ALA A 1077 45.47 -5.55 -25.25
C ALA A 1077 45.85 -6.96 -24.76
N ASN A 1078 45.52 -8.00 -25.53
CA ASN A 1078 45.91 -9.38 -25.24
C ASN A 1078 47.44 -9.57 -25.37
N GLU A 1079 48.07 -9.01 -26.41
CA GLU A 1079 49.54 -9.02 -26.59
C GLU A 1079 50.28 -8.32 -25.43
N ALA A 1080 49.66 -7.31 -24.82
CA ALA A 1080 50.19 -6.59 -23.66
C ALA A 1080 49.85 -7.24 -22.30
N GLY A 1081 49.12 -8.35 -22.28
CA GLY A 1081 48.74 -9.08 -21.06
C GLY A 1081 47.65 -8.40 -20.22
N LEU A 1082 46.74 -7.63 -20.85
CA LEU A 1082 45.55 -7.10 -20.19
C LEU A 1082 44.40 -8.10 -20.25
N ASP A 1083 43.69 -8.28 -19.14
CA ASP A 1083 42.47 -9.11 -19.10
C ASP A 1083 41.29 -8.37 -19.77
N THR A 1084 40.85 -8.88 -20.92
CA THR A 1084 39.72 -8.35 -21.69
C THR A 1084 38.45 -9.19 -21.60
N GLY A 1085 38.35 -10.10 -20.62
CA GLY A 1085 37.17 -10.94 -20.40
C GLY A 1085 36.75 -11.72 -21.66
N ALA A 1086 35.43 -11.73 -21.94
CA ALA A 1086 34.84 -12.48 -23.05
C ALA A 1086 34.84 -11.76 -24.42
N SER A 1087 35.40 -10.55 -24.51
CA SER A 1087 35.24 -9.64 -25.66
C SER A 1087 35.64 -10.28 -27.01
N ARG A 1088 34.77 -10.12 -28.03
CA ARG A 1088 34.95 -10.73 -29.36
C ARG A 1088 35.21 -9.73 -30.48
N GLY A 1089 36.01 -8.70 -30.18
CA GLY A 1089 36.45 -7.70 -31.16
C GLY A 1089 35.37 -6.69 -31.54
N THR A 1090 34.34 -6.55 -30.70
CA THR A 1090 33.30 -5.51 -30.86
C THR A 1090 33.81 -4.16 -30.35
N PRO A 1091 33.11 -3.04 -30.61
CA PRO A 1091 33.48 -1.71 -30.10
C PRO A 1091 33.38 -1.53 -28.58
N VAL A 1092 33.14 -2.59 -27.82
CA VAL A 1092 33.14 -2.62 -26.35
C VAL A 1092 34.26 -3.54 -25.92
N VAL A 1093 35.37 -2.97 -25.44
CA VAL A 1093 36.48 -3.76 -24.88
C VAL A 1093 36.65 -3.43 -23.40
N PRO A 1094 36.36 -4.36 -22.48
CA PRO A 1094 36.68 -4.18 -21.08
C PRO A 1094 38.20 -4.37 -20.86
N VAL A 1095 38.73 -3.76 -19.80
CA VAL A 1095 40.00 -4.15 -19.18
C VAL A 1095 39.73 -4.36 -17.71
N ILE A 1096 39.73 -5.61 -17.26
CA ILE A 1096 39.47 -6.01 -15.88
C ILE A 1096 40.71 -5.71 -15.04
N THR A 1097 40.51 -5.22 -13.81
CA THR A 1097 41.60 -4.65 -12.97
C THR A 1097 41.73 -5.29 -11.59
N GLY A 1098 40.77 -6.13 -11.19
CA GLY A 1098 40.78 -6.89 -9.94
C GLY A 1098 40.28 -6.16 -8.69
N SER A 1099 40.07 -4.84 -8.73
CA SER A 1099 39.41 -4.08 -7.66
C SER A 1099 38.90 -2.71 -8.14
N SER A 1100 37.89 -2.14 -7.46
CA SER A 1100 37.40 -0.79 -7.76
C SER A 1100 38.48 0.29 -7.57
N GLU A 1101 39.39 0.09 -6.62
CA GLU A 1101 40.53 0.99 -6.40
C GLU A 1101 41.53 0.94 -7.58
N SER A 1102 41.83 -0.26 -8.09
CA SER A 1102 42.66 -0.44 -9.28
C SER A 1102 42.06 0.27 -10.50
N ALA A 1103 40.75 0.11 -10.74
CA ALA A 1103 40.05 0.77 -11.84
C ALA A 1103 40.08 2.31 -11.72
N LEU A 1104 39.81 2.87 -10.53
CA LEU A 1104 39.88 4.31 -10.27
C LEU A 1104 41.30 4.87 -10.51
N ARG A 1105 42.32 4.24 -9.93
CA ARG A 1105 43.72 4.65 -10.07
C ARG A 1105 44.22 4.53 -11.52
N LEU A 1106 43.77 3.54 -12.27
CA LEU A 1106 44.14 3.35 -13.67
C LEU A 1106 43.47 4.39 -14.58
N SER A 1107 42.18 4.68 -14.36
CA SER A 1107 41.44 5.74 -15.07
C SER A 1107 42.09 7.11 -14.87
N ASP A 1108 42.41 7.50 -13.64
CA ASP A 1108 43.09 8.77 -13.35
C ASP A 1108 44.48 8.88 -14.02
N ARG A 1109 45.31 7.82 -13.94
CA ARG A 1109 46.62 7.80 -14.60
C ARG A 1109 46.49 7.96 -16.12
N LEU A 1110 45.50 7.29 -16.74
CA LEU A 1110 45.20 7.44 -18.17
C LEU A 1110 44.71 8.85 -18.50
N PHE A 1111 43.84 9.43 -17.68
CA PHE A 1111 43.37 10.81 -17.83
C PHE A 1111 44.53 11.82 -17.74
N ARG A 1112 45.42 11.68 -16.75
CA ARG A 1112 46.65 12.49 -16.65
C ARG A 1112 47.53 12.32 -17.89
N SER A 1113 47.64 11.11 -18.43
CA SER A 1113 48.35 10.82 -19.68
C SER A 1113 47.66 11.34 -20.96
N GLY A 1114 46.37 11.70 -20.90
CA GLY A 1114 45.63 12.32 -22.01
C GLY A 1114 44.51 11.45 -22.61
N ILE A 1115 44.16 10.35 -21.95
CA ILE A 1115 43.17 9.35 -22.37
C ILE A 1115 41.97 9.42 -21.43
N ASN A 1116 40.81 9.83 -21.94
CA ASN A 1116 39.55 9.74 -21.23
C ASN A 1116 38.96 8.33 -21.40
N VAL A 1117 38.93 7.57 -20.30
CA VAL A 1117 38.25 6.27 -20.18
C VAL A 1117 37.68 6.16 -18.75
N GLN A 1118 36.43 5.70 -18.62
CA GLN A 1118 35.69 5.71 -17.36
C GLN A 1118 35.71 4.34 -16.67
N PRO A 1119 35.78 4.30 -15.33
CA PRO A 1119 35.79 3.05 -14.58
C PRO A 1119 34.37 2.57 -14.26
N ILE A 1120 34.20 1.25 -14.28
CA ILE A 1120 33.01 0.52 -13.82
C ILE A 1120 33.39 -0.19 -12.53
N LEU A 1121 32.63 0.12 -11.47
CA LEU A 1121 33.00 -0.12 -10.07
C LEU A 1121 31.86 -0.84 -9.33
N TYR A 1122 32.14 -1.34 -8.14
CA TYR A 1122 31.10 -1.83 -7.23
C TYR A 1122 30.08 -0.72 -6.88
N PRO A 1123 28.76 -0.98 -6.89
CA PRO A 1123 28.08 -2.27 -7.09
C PRO A 1123 27.61 -2.56 -8.53
N ALA A 1124 28.03 -1.78 -9.53
CA ALA A 1124 27.62 -1.99 -10.94
C ALA A 1124 28.26 -3.24 -11.58
N VAL A 1125 29.38 -3.69 -11.02
CA VAL A 1125 29.99 -5.03 -11.17
C VAL A 1125 30.50 -5.46 -9.80
N GLU A 1126 30.78 -6.75 -9.58
CA GLU A 1126 31.50 -7.17 -8.37
C GLU A 1126 32.91 -6.55 -8.32
N ASP A 1127 33.45 -6.32 -7.12
CA ASP A 1127 34.72 -5.59 -6.96
C ASP A 1127 35.89 -6.29 -7.67
N HIS A 1128 35.95 -7.62 -7.59
CA HIS A 1128 36.95 -8.42 -8.29
C HIS A 1128 36.84 -8.32 -9.83
N ALA A 1129 35.65 -7.96 -10.34
CA ALA A 1129 35.33 -7.79 -11.75
C ALA A 1129 35.35 -6.31 -12.20
N ALA A 1130 35.78 -5.38 -11.33
CA ALA A 1130 35.89 -3.97 -11.61
C ALA A 1130 36.89 -3.69 -12.75
N ARG A 1131 36.49 -2.80 -13.66
CA ARG A 1131 37.04 -2.73 -15.02
C ARG A 1131 36.98 -1.33 -15.60
N LEU A 1132 37.86 -1.03 -16.55
CA LEU A 1132 37.65 0.07 -17.50
C LEU A 1132 36.84 -0.48 -18.69
N ARG A 1133 35.96 0.32 -19.30
CA ARG A 1133 35.34 0.00 -20.60
C ARG A 1133 35.81 0.99 -21.64
N PHE A 1134 36.51 0.50 -22.67
CA PHE A 1134 36.94 1.28 -23.81
C PHE A 1134 35.90 1.16 -24.93
N PHE A 1135 35.28 2.28 -25.29
CA PHE A 1135 34.38 2.37 -26.44
C PHE A 1135 35.15 2.83 -27.67
N ILE A 1136 35.24 1.95 -28.67
CA ILE A 1136 36.02 2.16 -29.89
C ILE A 1136 35.14 2.87 -30.95
N THR A 1137 35.73 3.66 -31.85
CA THR A 1137 35.02 4.43 -32.88
C THR A 1137 35.71 4.30 -34.24
N SER A 1138 35.00 4.59 -35.33
CA SER A 1138 35.55 4.75 -36.69
C SER A 1138 36.54 5.91 -36.83
N ASP A 1139 36.60 6.80 -35.84
CA ASP A 1139 37.33 8.05 -35.90
C ASP A 1139 38.68 7.94 -35.19
N HIS A 1140 38.87 6.94 -34.33
CA HIS A 1140 40.17 6.62 -33.75
C HIS A 1140 41.18 6.23 -34.85
N THR A 1141 42.40 6.75 -34.77
CA THR A 1141 43.52 6.25 -35.59
C THR A 1141 44.22 5.06 -34.91
N PRO A 1142 44.89 4.19 -35.68
CA PRO A 1142 45.70 3.10 -35.12
C PRO A 1142 46.78 3.56 -34.12
N GLU A 1143 47.24 4.81 -34.21
CA GLU A 1143 48.23 5.41 -33.33
C GLU A 1143 47.63 5.75 -31.96
N GLN A 1144 46.41 6.33 -31.93
CA GLN A 1144 45.65 6.54 -30.68
C GLN A 1144 45.38 5.22 -29.96
N ILE A 1145 45.06 4.16 -30.71
CA ILE A 1145 44.80 2.82 -30.17
C ILE A 1145 46.08 2.22 -29.56
N ARG A 1146 47.21 2.25 -30.30
CA ARG A 1146 48.51 1.77 -29.80
C ARG A 1146 49.00 2.56 -28.59
N GLU A 1147 48.85 3.89 -28.60
CA GLU A 1147 49.19 4.76 -27.47
C GLU A 1147 48.33 4.42 -26.23
N ALA A 1148 47.02 4.26 -26.42
CA ALA A 1148 46.08 3.95 -25.34
C ALA A 1148 46.35 2.59 -24.69
N VAL A 1149 46.54 1.53 -25.49
CA VAL A 1149 46.85 0.20 -24.95
C VAL A 1149 48.22 0.19 -24.26
N SER A 1150 49.24 0.79 -24.86
CA SER A 1150 50.59 0.88 -24.28
C SER A 1150 50.61 1.59 -22.92
N LEU A 1151 49.90 2.73 -22.81
CA LEU A 1151 49.75 3.46 -21.55
C LEU A 1151 48.90 2.69 -20.54
N THR A 1152 47.86 1.97 -20.97
CA THR A 1152 47.02 1.14 -20.09
C THR A 1152 47.82 -0.02 -19.50
N ALA A 1153 48.56 -0.76 -20.33
CA ALA A 1153 49.43 -1.86 -19.88
C ALA A 1153 50.52 -1.36 -18.92
N LYS A 1154 51.21 -0.27 -19.27
CA LYS A 1154 52.22 0.36 -18.40
C LYS A 1154 51.64 0.76 -17.04
N HIS A 1155 50.53 1.50 -17.02
CA HIS A 1155 49.94 1.97 -15.77
C HIS A 1155 49.31 0.85 -14.94
N SER A 1156 48.81 -0.21 -15.58
CA SER A 1156 48.31 -1.43 -14.94
C SER A 1156 49.45 -2.16 -14.21
N GLN A 1157 50.59 -2.36 -14.88
CA GLN A 1157 51.80 -2.95 -14.28
C GLN A 1157 52.37 -2.09 -13.14
N GLU A 1158 52.42 -0.76 -13.30
CA GLU A 1158 52.86 0.18 -12.26
C GLU A 1158 51.91 0.29 -11.05
N LEU A 1159 50.69 -0.26 -11.14
CA LEU A 1159 49.72 -0.36 -10.06
C LEU A 1159 49.62 -1.77 -9.46
N GLY A 1160 50.11 -2.80 -10.17
CA GLY A 1160 49.99 -4.20 -9.75
C GLY A 1160 48.59 -4.80 -9.97
N CYS A 1161 47.77 -4.20 -10.85
CA CYS A 1161 46.43 -4.71 -11.20
C CYS A 1161 46.52 -6.17 -11.70
N GLY A 1162 45.55 -7.01 -11.34
CA GLY A 1162 45.48 -8.41 -11.77
C GLY A 1162 46.33 -9.42 -11.00
N ASN A 1163 47.19 -9.02 -10.06
CA ASN A 1163 48.03 -9.95 -9.27
C ASN A 1163 47.29 -10.70 -8.12
N SER A 1164 45.96 -10.78 -8.15
CA SER A 1164 45.12 -11.29 -7.05
C SER A 1164 44.34 -12.58 -7.40
N ALA A 1165 44.97 -13.50 -8.13
CA ALA A 1165 44.45 -14.85 -8.37
C ALA A 1165 45.60 -15.87 -8.54
N ALA A 1166 45.88 -16.65 -7.49
CA ALA A 1166 46.77 -17.82 -7.47
C ALA A 1166 46.36 -18.76 -6.32
#